data_AF-A0A2N0H809-F1
#
_entry.id   AF-A0A2N0H809-F1
#
_cell.length_a   1.000
_cell.length_b   1.000
_cell.length_c   1.000
_cell.angle_alpha   90.00
_cell.angle_beta   90.00
_cell.angle_gamma   90.00
#
_symmetry.space_group_name_H-M   'P 1'
#
loop_
_entity.id
_entity.type
_entity.pdbx_description
1 polymer ?
#
loop_
_entity_poly.entity_id
_entity_poly.type
_entity_poly.pdbx_seq_one_letter_code
_entity_poly.pdbx_strand_id
1 'polypeptide(L)'
;MKKILFILLTFLAFTKGNAQVLDPAKWTTAIEKKSETNYVLTFTAVIEKDWHIYSQFTPDGGPLPLEIKFKDQIGNFDLVGKAKESKTTTSFNDVFGVNETFFHDKAQIQQEISLTNPEVVAIQAELNYQICKEVCINLEKKFTFKIPTEKTNRTVEIAPTAIVKLVGNPTDNAVIAPETIQKKGAEIVEIKTVELPKPRLERGLWSIFFIAFFSGFAALLTPCVFPMIPMTVSFFTKQSKTKAAGIRNAIIYGISIILIYVLLGFVVTWVFGADALNALSTNVYFNIIFFILLVVFATSFLGAFEIMLPNSWANKVDSQADRGGIIGILFMALALAIVSFSCTGPIVGTLLVDAASKGGIAPIIGMFGFSLALALPFMLFAMFPGWLNSLPKSGGWLNTVKVVLGFLELALAFKFLSNADLVLQLHLLEREVFLVIWIAIFGTLAFYLFGKITLPHDSPLPHISVGRLSLGLLVLSFTIYLIPGLWGAPLKLISAFPPPMEYSESPLGLVSSGTGNGTSVSTALPEGAKFGPHQIVVFDDYDKGLAYAKMVNKPIMLDFTGHACVNCRKMENNVWSEDNVLSILKNQVVLISLYVDDQRLLPKNEQFVSEKTGSEIETIGDKWTDFMISKYNTNTQPLYVLIDLQGNSLNKEQPTISYVSVTEYENWLKTGISNFKK
;
A
#
# COMPACT_ATOMS: atom_id res chain seq x y z
N MET A 1 -36.20 -4.56 -22.09
CA MET A 1 -35.07 -3.96 -22.83
C MET A 1 -35.06 -2.43 -22.78
N LYS A 2 -36.15 -1.71 -23.13
CA LYS A 2 -36.19 -0.23 -23.07
C LYS A 2 -35.87 0.40 -21.70
N LYS A 3 -36.28 -0.23 -20.59
CA LYS A 3 -35.97 0.26 -19.22
C LYS A 3 -34.49 0.08 -18.81
N ILE A 4 -33.84 -0.98 -19.29
CA ILE A 4 -32.40 -1.24 -19.03
C ILE A 4 -31.55 -0.27 -19.85
N LEU A 5 -31.93 -0.01 -21.12
CA LEU A 5 -31.27 0.98 -21.96
C LEU A 5 -31.40 2.39 -21.40
N PHE A 6 -32.57 2.74 -20.83
CA PHE A 6 -32.78 4.04 -20.21
C PHE A 6 -31.93 4.21 -18.94
N ILE A 7 -31.86 3.19 -18.08
CA ILE A 7 -31.00 3.19 -16.88
C ILE A 7 -29.52 3.30 -17.28
N LEU A 8 -29.08 2.57 -18.30
CA LEU A 8 -27.72 2.64 -18.85
C LEU A 8 -27.40 4.02 -19.45
N LEU A 9 -28.36 4.66 -20.14
CA LEU A 9 -28.20 6.00 -20.70
C LEU A 9 -28.18 7.09 -19.63
N THR A 10 -28.99 6.99 -18.58
CA THR A 10 -28.91 7.89 -17.42
C THR A 10 -27.60 7.71 -16.66
N PHE A 11 -27.07 6.49 -16.57
CA PHE A 11 -25.77 6.24 -15.92
C PHE A 11 -24.60 6.80 -16.76
N LEU A 12 -24.70 6.74 -18.09
CA LEU A 12 -23.73 7.33 -19.03
C LEU A 12 -23.82 8.87 -19.11
N ALA A 13 -24.97 9.47 -18.80
CA ALA A 13 -25.11 10.93 -18.78
C ALA A 13 -24.42 11.58 -17.56
N PHE A 14 -24.21 10.83 -16.48
CA PHE A 14 -23.51 11.31 -15.28
C PHE A 14 -21.96 11.25 -15.36
N THR A 15 -21.37 10.72 -16.45
CA THR A 15 -19.91 10.55 -16.57
C THR A 15 -19.16 11.75 -17.16
N LYS A 16 -19.83 12.88 -17.38
CA LYS A 16 -19.18 14.15 -17.79
C LYS A 16 -19.16 15.17 -16.65
N GLY A 17 -18.52 14.80 -15.55
CA GLY A 17 -18.01 15.76 -14.57
C GLY A 17 -16.50 15.85 -14.71
N ASN A 18 -15.99 16.94 -15.31
CA ASN A 18 -14.58 17.28 -15.19
C ASN A 18 -14.33 17.64 -13.72
N ALA A 19 -13.78 16.70 -12.94
CA ALA A 19 -13.31 16.98 -11.59
C ALA A 19 -11.93 17.64 -11.66
N GLN A 20 -11.90 18.91 -12.08
CA GLN A 20 -10.84 19.79 -11.62
C GLN A 20 -11.19 20.17 -10.19
N VAL A 21 -10.24 20.03 -9.27
CA VAL A 21 -10.41 20.53 -7.88
C VAL A 21 -10.68 22.02 -7.99
N LEU A 22 -11.92 22.42 -7.73
CA LEU A 22 -12.33 23.82 -7.76
C LEU A 22 -11.68 24.51 -6.56
N ASP A 23 -10.82 25.49 -6.80
CA ASP A 23 -10.17 26.31 -5.75
C ASP A 23 -10.66 27.76 -5.82
N PRO A 24 -11.90 28.04 -5.36
CA PRO A 24 -12.54 29.34 -5.50
C PRO A 24 -12.02 30.42 -4.53
N ALA A 25 -10.96 30.15 -3.75
CA ALA A 25 -10.34 31.12 -2.85
C ALA A 25 -8.82 31.17 -3.02
N LYS A 26 -8.31 32.28 -3.56
CA LYS A 26 -6.87 32.49 -3.72
C LYS A 26 -6.29 33.19 -2.50
N TRP A 27 -5.41 32.49 -1.79
CA TRP A 27 -4.78 32.98 -0.58
C TRP A 27 -3.40 33.58 -0.84
N THR A 28 -3.11 34.66 -0.12
CA THR A 28 -1.82 35.33 -0.04
C THR A 28 -1.46 35.55 1.42
N THR A 29 -0.17 35.62 1.73
CA THR A 29 0.31 35.76 3.10
C THR A 29 1.30 36.91 3.23
N ALA A 30 1.31 37.55 4.40
CA ALA A 30 2.26 38.59 4.77
C ALA A 30 2.65 38.43 6.25
N ILE A 31 3.88 38.80 6.58
CA ILE A 31 4.39 38.84 7.95
C ILE A 31 4.86 40.27 8.26
N GLU A 32 4.40 40.81 9.39
CA GLU A 32 4.78 42.14 9.86
C GLU A 32 5.44 42.03 11.24
N LYS A 33 6.60 42.66 11.42
CA LYS A 33 7.30 42.73 12.72
C LYS A 33 6.67 43.86 13.55
N LYS A 34 6.13 43.54 14.73
CA LYS A 34 5.49 44.50 15.63
C LYS A 34 6.41 44.93 16.79
N SER A 35 7.30 44.04 17.22
CA SER A 35 8.37 44.30 18.20
C SER A 35 9.55 43.34 17.97
N GLU A 36 10.57 43.32 18.84
CA GLU A 36 11.73 42.39 18.70
C GLU A 36 11.32 40.91 18.75
N THR A 37 10.23 40.59 19.46
CA THR A 37 9.76 39.21 19.65
C THR A 37 8.37 38.94 19.06
N ASN A 38 7.60 39.98 18.72
CA ASN A 38 6.21 39.80 18.25
C ASN A 38 6.06 40.05 16.75
N TYR A 39 5.36 39.13 16.09
CA TYR A 39 5.06 39.18 14.67
C TYR A 39 3.56 39.02 14.44
N VAL A 40 3.05 39.64 13.38
CA VAL A 40 1.67 39.50 12.93
C VAL A 40 1.67 38.75 11.60
N LEU A 41 1.03 37.59 11.60
CA LEU A 41 0.84 36.75 10.43
C LEU A 41 -0.51 37.08 9.80
N THR A 42 -0.49 37.62 8.58
CA THR A 42 -1.70 38.00 7.85
C THR A 42 -1.96 37.01 6.72
N PHE A 43 -3.15 36.41 6.71
CA PHE A 43 -3.69 35.59 5.63
C PHE A 43 -4.77 36.40 4.90
N THR A 44 -4.66 36.55 3.58
CA THR A 44 -5.64 37.27 2.76
C THR A 44 -6.17 36.37 1.65
N ALA A 45 -7.45 36.07 1.66
CA ALA A 45 -8.16 35.38 0.60
C ALA A 45 -8.87 36.36 -0.32
N VAL A 46 -8.78 36.13 -1.63
CA VAL A 46 -9.72 36.67 -2.62
C VAL A 46 -10.68 35.56 -3.00
N ILE A 47 -11.96 35.76 -2.71
CA ILE A 47 -13.03 34.76 -2.87
C ILE A 47 -13.75 35.03 -4.20
N GLU A 48 -13.94 33.99 -5.01
CA GLU A 48 -14.70 34.10 -6.25
C GLU A 48 -16.16 34.50 -6.00
N LYS A 49 -16.75 35.21 -6.97
CA LYS A 49 -18.11 35.74 -6.87
C LYS A 49 -19.13 34.64 -6.55
N ASP A 50 -20.05 34.94 -5.63
CA ASP A 50 -21.09 34.06 -5.08
C ASP A 50 -20.60 32.94 -4.14
N TRP A 51 -19.30 32.83 -3.86
CA TRP A 51 -18.78 31.95 -2.81
C TRP A 51 -18.61 32.69 -1.48
N HIS A 52 -18.69 31.96 -0.37
CA HIS A 52 -18.42 32.48 0.97
C HIS A 52 -17.60 31.49 1.81
N ILE A 53 -16.81 32.02 2.73
CA ILE A 53 -16.00 31.24 3.69
C ILE A 53 -16.51 31.52 5.09
N TYR A 54 -16.72 30.48 5.90
CA TYR A 54 -17.18 30.65 7.28
C TYR A 54 -16.09 31.20 8.22
N SER A 55 -16.50 32.01 9.18
CA SER A 55 -15.65 32.61 10.22
C SER A 55 -15.25 31.59 11.29
N GLN A 56 -14.13 31.82 11.95
CA GLN A 56 -13.71 31.05 13.14
C GLN A 56 -14.62 31.28 14.35
N PHE A 57 -15.48 32.31 14.31
CA PHE A 57 -16.43 32.67 15.37
C PHE A 57 -17.86 32.22 15.08
N THR A 58 -18.03 31.26 14.18
CA THR A 58 -19.34 30.65 13.88
C THR A 58 -19.84 29.88 15.13
N PRO A 59 -21.11 30.02 15.54
CA PRO A 59 -21.65 29.39 16.74
C PRO A 59 -21.76 27.86 16.65
N ASP A 60 -21.68 27.19 17.80
CA ASP A 60 -21.80 25.74 17.93
C ASP A 60 -23.16 25.23 17.40
N GLY A 61 -23.12 24.19 16.56
CA GLY A 61 -24.30 23.64 15.86
C GLY A 61 -24.47 24.11 14.42
N GLY A 62 -23.65 25.07 13.97
CA GLY A 62 -23.58 25.55 12.59
C GLY A 62 -22.54 24.85 11.71
N PRO A 63 -22.16 25.47 10.57
CA PRO A 63 -21.14 24.96 9.66
C PRO A 63 -19.74 24.96 10.29
N LEU A 64 -18.81 24.20 9.69
CA LEU A 64 -17.47 24.02 10.23
C LEU A 64 -16.71 25.36 10.27
N PRO A 65 -16.23 25.81 11.45
CA PRO A 65 -15.51 27.07 11.55
C PRO A 65 -14.15 26.99 10.87
N LEU A 66 -13.66 28.13 10.40
CA LEU A 66 -12.29 28.25 9.95
C LEU A 66 -11.34 28.03 11.13
N GLU A 67 -10.33 27.18 10.94
CA GLU A 67 -9.35 26.83 11.96
C GLU A 67 -7.92 27.03 11.43
N ILE A 68 -7.07 27.67 12.23
CA ILE A 68 -5.65 27.85 11.95
C ILE A 68 -4.85 26.95 12.89
N LYS A 69 -4.14 25.97 12.34
CA LYS A 69 -3.25 25.08 13.10
C LYS A 69 -1.80 25.48 12.88
N PHE A 70 -1.07 25.70 13.96
CA PHE A 70 0.35 26.03 13.92
C PHE A 70 1.17 24.78 14.26
N LYS A 71 2.21 24.50 13.46
CA LYS A 71 3.16 23.41 13.75
C LYS A 71 4.29 23.90 14.65
N ASP A 72 4.83 22.99 15.45
CA ASP A 72 5.99 23.20 16.33
C ASP A 72 5.82 24.35 17.32
N GLN A 73 4.59 24.61 17.79
CA GLN A 73 4.26 25.73 18.68
C GLN A 73 4.96 25.61 20.05
N ILE A 74 4.96 24.40 20.63
CA ILE A 74 5.46 24.16 22.00
C ILE A 74 6.96 24.42 22.05
N GLY A 75 7.36 25.46 22.79
CA GLY A 75 8.77 25.83 23.00
C GLY A 75 9.36 26.79 21.95
N ASN A 76 8.61 27.15 20.90
CA ASN A 76 9.12 28.02 19.83
C ASN A 76 8.40 29.38 19.73
N PHE A 77 7.06 29.41 19.86
CA PHE A 77 6.29 30.65 19.87
C PHE A 77 4.90 30.47 20.51
N ASP A 78 4.40 31.54 21.13
CA ASP A 78 3.07 31.59 21.74
C ASP A 78 2.09 32.41 20.89
N LEU A 79 0.82 31.97 20.84
CA LEU A 79 -0.25 32.69 20.16
C LEU A 79 -0.85 33.76 21.08
N VAL A 80 -0.85 35.02 20.64
CA VAL A 80 -1.44 36.14 21.40
C VAL A 80 -2.93 36.24 21.09
N GLY A 81 -3.72 35.40 21.76
CA GLY A 81 -5.19 35.33 21.60
C GLY A 81 -5.65 34.67 20.30
N LYS A 82 -6.97 34.69 20.05
CA LYS A 82 -7.56 34.23 18.78
C LYS A 82 -7.23 35.20 17.65
N ALA A 83 -7.12 34.70 16.42
CA ALA A 83 -6.84 35.52 15.25
C ALA A 83 -7.88 36.64 15.09
N LYS A 84 -7.48 37.80 14.60
CA LYS A 84 -8.40 38.89 14.26
C LYS A 84 -8.89 38.71 12.84
N GLU A 85 -10.19 38.82 12.64
CA GLU A 85 -10.82 38.69 11.32
C GLU A 85 -11.26 40.06 10.78
N SER A 86 -11.26 40.21 9.45
CA SER A 86 -11.83 41.36 8.76
C SER A 86 -13.35 41.41 8.85
N LYS A 87 -13.97 42.45 8.28
CA LYS A 87 -15.43 42.59 8.25
C LYS A 87 -16.11 41.33 7.72
N THR A 88 -16.97 40.73 8.53
CA THR A 88 -17.81 39.57 8.21
C THR A 88 -19.26 40.00 7.98
N THR A 89 -20.04 39.11 7.37
CA THR A 89 -21.50 39.23 7.26
C THR A 89 -22.13 38.10 8.08
N THR A 90 -23.19 38.42 8.83
CA THR A 90 -23.94 37.43 9.61
C THR A 90 -25.36 37.32 9.07
N SER A 91 -25.81 36.09 8.77
CA SER A 91 -27.18 35.80 8.31
C SER A 91 -27.71 34.56 9.01
N PHE A 92 -29.02 34.53 9.27
CA PHE A 92 -29.68 33.36 9.83
C PHE A 92 -29.78 32.25 8.78
N ASN A 93 -29.47 31.01 9.16
CA ASN A 93 -29.57 29.84 8.30
C ASN A 93 -30.68 28.89 8.79
N ASP A 94 -31.70 28.72 7.95
CA ASP A 94 -32.89 27.90 8.26
C ASP A 94 -32.58 26.39 8.38
N VAL A 95 -31.49 25.92 7.79
CA VAL A 95 -31.07 24.50 7.81
C VAL A 95 -30.37 24.16 9.11
N PHE A 96 -29.47 25.03 9.58
CA PHE A 96 -28.71 24.81 10.82
C PHE A 96 -29.39 25.42 12.05
N GLY A 97 -30.38 26.29 11.88
CA GLY A 97 -31.11 26.94 12.97
C GLY A 97 -30.25 27.93 13.77
N VAL A 98 -29.13 28.39 13.22
CA VAL A 98 -28.17 29.31 13.85
C VAL A 98 -27.81 30.46 12.91
N ASN A 99 -27.27 31.55 13.48
CA ASN A 99 -26.70 32.65 12.71
C ASN A 99 -25.31 32.27 12.20
N GLU A 100 -25.15 32.19 10.88
CA GLU A 100 -23.87 31.94 10.24
C GLU A 100 -23.11 33.23 10.04
N THR A 101 -21.81 33.22 10.32
CA THR A 101 -20.92 34.35 10.08
C THR A 101 -19.90 33.96 9.01
N PHE A 102 -19.82 34.73 7.93
CA PHE A 102 -18.99 34.39 6.78
C PHE A 102 -18.39 35.62 6.08
N PHE A 103 -17.40 35.38 5.23
CA PHE A 103 -16.74 36.38 4.38
C PHE A 103 -17.27 36.29 2.95
N HIS A 104 -17.45 37.46 2.32
CA HIS A 104 -17.70 37.61 0.88
C HIS A 104 -16.60 38.43 0.24
N ASP A 105 -16.24 38.10 -1.00
CA ASP A 105 -15.24 38.74 -1.87
C ASP A 105 -13.79 38.72 -1.34
N LYS A 106 -13.58 39.02 -0.05
CA LYS A 106 -12.28 39.07 0.59
C LYS A 106 -12.37 38.66 2.06
N ALA A 107 -11.48 37.75 2.48
CA ALA A 107 -11.25 37.42 3.88
C ALA A 107 -9.84 37.83 4.27
N GLN A 108 -9.67 38.49 5.41
CA GLN A 108 -8.35 38.78 5.98
C GLN A 108 -8.33 38.35 7.43
N ILE A 109 -7.33 37.55 7.78
CA ILE A 109 -7.17 36.95 9.09
C ILE A 109 -5.76 37.26 9.59
N GLN A 110 -5.65 37.79 10.79
CA GLN A 110 -4.40 38.22 11.40
C GLN A 110 -4.17 37.49 12.71
N GLN A 111 -3.17 36.61 12.76
CA GLN A 111 -2.74 35.98 14.00
C GLN A 111 -1.49 36.69 14.54
N GLU A 112 -1.56 37.16 15.78
CA GLU A 112 -0.40 37.70 16.49
C GLU A 112 0.31 36.57 17.24
N ILE A 113 1.63 36.54 17.14
CA ILE A 113 2.51 35.55 17.75
C ILE A 113 3.66 36.22 18.50
N SER A 114 4.13 35.58 19.56
CA SER A 114 5.31 35.97 20.34
C SER A 114 6.36 34.85 20.24
N LEU A 115 7.53 35.14 19.67
CA LEU A 115 8.64 34.19 19.62
C LEU A 115 9.19 33.95 21.04
N THR A 116 9.29 32.69 21.43
CA THR A 116 9.95 32.26 22.68
C THR A 116 11.34 31.71 22.39
N ASN A 117 11.56 31.15 21.19
CA ASN A 117 12.86 30.72 20.71
C ASN A 117 13.37 31.64 19.56
N PRO A 118 14.48 32.37 19.74
CA PRO A 118 15.05 33.25 18.72
C PRO A 118 15.71 32.50 17.54
N GLU A 119 15.90 31.18 17.62
CA GLU A 119 16.46 30.36 16.52
C GLU A 119 15.43 29.96 15.45
N VAL A 120 14.15 30.26 15.66
CA VAL A 120 13.09 29.91 14.70
C VAL A 120 13.26 30.75 13.43
N VAL A 121 13.49 30.07 12.31
CA VAL A 121 13.71 30.72 11.00
C VAL A 121 12.41 30.81 10.18
N ALA A 122 11.45 29.92 10.43
CA ALA A 122 10.19 29.86 9.72
C ALA A 122 9.05 29.32 10.59
N ILE A 123 7.84 29.77 10.31
CA ILE A 123 6.61 29.35 11.00
C ILE A 123 5.67 28.72 9.98
N GLN A 124 5.24 27.50 10.26
CA GLN A 124 4.31 26.76 9.41
C GLN A 124 2.89 26.84 10.00
N ALA A 125 1.95 27.28 9.18
CA ALA A 125 0.53 27.39 9.52
C ALA A 125 -0.31 26.63 8.49
N GLU A 126 -1.30 25.89 8.97
CA GLU A 126 -2.28 25.17 8.17
C GLU A 126 -3.66 25.79 8.41
N LEU A 127 -4.32 26.18 7.32
CA LEU A 127 -5.63 26.78 7.33
C LEU A 127 -6.66 25.75 6.85
N ASN A 128 -7.53 25.33 7.76
CA ASN A 128 -8.67 24.46 7.48
C ASN A 128 -9.92 25.32 7.39
N TYR A 129 -10.58 25.32 6.23
CA TYR A 129 -11.75 26.15 6.01
C TYR A 129 -12.75 25.49 5.06
N GLN A 130 -14.00 25.91 5.19
CA GLN A 130 -15.10 25.49 4.34
C GLN A 130 -15.53 26.66 3.44
N ILE A 131 -15.56 26.44 2.12
CA ILE A 131 -16.03 27.42 1.13
C ILE A 131 -17.31 26.91 0.46
N CYS A 132 -18.35 27.73 0.44
CA CYS A 132 -19.69 27.34 0.01
C CYS A 132 -20.26 28.31 -1.03
N LYS A 133 -21.10 27.79 -1.91
CA LYS A 133 -22.02 28.57 -2.76
C LYS A 133 -23.42 27.93 -2.68
N GLU A 134 -23.65 26.89 -3.48
CA GLU A 134 -24.81 25.97 -3.36
C GLU A 134 -24.41 24.62 -2.74
N VAL A 135 -23.13 24.29 -2.84
CA VAL A 135 -22.47 23.14 -2.23
C VAL A 135 -21.24 23.63 -1.48
N CYS A 136 -20.87 22.93 -0.41
CA CYS A 136 -19.71 23.26 0.41
C CYS A 136 -18.54 22.33 0.11
N ILE A 137 -17.35 22.90 0.02
CA ILE A 137 -16.09 22.18 -0.18
C ILE A 137 -15.19 22.48 1.02
N ASN A 138 -14.68 21.42 1.65
CA ASN A 138 -13.68 21.55 2.72
C ASN A 138 -12.29 21.57 2.09
N LEU A 139 -11.51 22.60 2.39
CA LEU A 139 -10.17 22.81 1.83
C LEU A 139 -9.16 23.04 2.94
N GLU A 140 -7.94 22.56 2.70
CA GLU A 140 -6.77 22.73 3.56
C GLU A 140 -5.68 23.46 2.76
N LYS A 141 -5.10 24.52 3.33
CA LYS A 141 -3.97 25.26 2.72
C LYS A 141 -2.84 25.44 3.72
N LYS A 142 -1.62 25.11 3.29
CA LYS A 142 -0.40 25.24 4.09
C LYS A 142 0.39 26.49 3.69
N PHE A 143 0.84 27.23 4.70
CA PHE A 143 1.60 28.46 4.54
C PHE A 143 2.87 28.40 5.38
N THR A 144 3.94 28.97 4.84
CA THR A 144 5.22 29.11 5.55
C THR A 144 5.61 30.58 5.59
N PHE A 145 5.74 31.13 6.79
CA PHE A 145 6.18 32.50 7.02
C PHE A 145 7.66 32.49 7.40
N LYS A 146 8.50 33.25 6.70
CA LYS A 146 9.92 33.42 7.05
C LYS A 146 10.07 34.62 7.97
N ILE A 147 10.78 34.46 9.09
CA ILE A 147 10.99 35.53 10.06
C ILE A 147 12.14 36.44 9.58
N PRO A 148 11.93 37.75 9.43
CA PRO A 148 13.01 38.68 9.08
C PRO A 148 14.00 38.82 10.25
N THR A 149 15.23 38.36 10.09
CA THR A 149 16.31 38.54 11.07
C THR A 149 17.04 39.88 10.82
N GLU A 150 17.00 40.81 11.77
CA GLU A 150 17.82 42.02 11.73
C GLU A 150 19.24 41.72 12.26
N LYS A 151 20.18 41.42 11.34
CA LYS A 151 21.59 41.58 11.67
C LYS A 151 21.96 43.06 11.60
N THR A 152 22.12 43.63 12.80
CA THR A 152 22.75 44.92 13.06
C THR A 152 24.09 45.03 12.33
N ASN A 153 24.13 45.83 11.26
CA ASN A 153 25.36 46.36 10.70
C ASN A 153 25.93 47.39 11.70
N ARG A 154 26.89 46.98 12.53
CA ARG A 154 27.89 47.91 13.05
C ARG A 154 28.97 48.06 12.00
N THR A 155 29.02 49.26 11.45
CA THR A 155 30.10 49.84 10.66
C THR A 155 31.46 49.59 11.30
N VAL A 156 32.37 48.98 10.53
CA VAL A 156 33.76 49.45 10.50
C VAL A 156 33.93 50.13 9.15
N GLU A 157 34.14 51.43 9.28
CA GLU A 157 34.38 52.44 8.28
C GLU A 157 35.75 52.21 7.64
N ILE A 158 35.80 51.92 6.33
CA ILE A 158 36.88 52.38 5.45
C ILE A 158 36.28 52.72 4.09
N ALA A 159 36.18 54.02 3.82
CA ALA A 159 36.27 54.62 2.50
C ALA A 159 37.07 55.93 2.67
N PRO A 160 37.64 56.56 1.63
CA PRO A 160 37.53 56.22 0.21
C PRO A 160 38.88 56.29 -0.53
N THR A 161 39.03 55.62 -1.67
CA THR A 161 39.67 56.31 -2.80
C THR A 161 39.19 55.75 -4.13
N ALA A 162 38.67 56.67 -4.95
CA ALA A 162 38.34 56.49 -6.35
C ALA A 162 39.57 56.08 -7.16
N ILE A 163 39.37 55.37 -8.28
CA ILE A 163 39.91 55.75 -9.61
C ILE A 163 39.01 55.11 -10.68
N VAL A 164 38.35 55.94 -11.48
CA VAL A 164 38.09 55.67 -12.90
C VAL A 164 39.13 56.47 -13.68
N LYS A 165 40.01 55.80 -14.45
CA LYS A 165 40.44 56.20 -15.80
C LYS A 165 41.51 55.25 -16.38
N LEU A 166 41.08 54.56 -17.42
CA LEU A 166 41.70 54.27 -18.72
C LEU A 166 43.14 54.76 -19.00
N VAL A 167 43.77 53.97 -19.89
CA VAL A 167 44.81 54.24 -20.90
C VAL A 167 46.22 53.72 -20.56
N GLY A 168 46.76 52.87 -21.45
CA GLY A 168 48.21 52.70 -21.59
C GLY A 168 48.66 51.34 -22.15
N ASN A 169 48.74 51.28 -23.48
CA ASN A 169 49.33 50.29 -24.40
C ASN A 169 50.17 49.07 -23.93
N PRO A 170 50.15 47.98 -24.74
CA PRO A 170 51.06 46.85 -24.67
C PRO A 170 52.31 47.10 -25.54
N THR A 171 53.43 46.47 -25.19
CA THR A 171 54.59 46.29 -26.09
C THR A 171 55.14 44.88 -25.97
N ASP A 172 55.14 44.23 -27.14
CA ASP A 172 56.21 43.38 -27.70
C ASP A 172 56.54 42.05 -27.02
N ASN A 173 56.74 40.93 -27.72
CA ASN A 173 56.71 40.58 -29.15
C ASN A 173 56.85 39.05 -29.24
N ALA A 174 56.16 38.44 -30.22
CA ALA A 174 56.67 37.42 -31.17
C ALA A 174 55.60 36.36 -31.57
N VAL A 175 54.90 36.54 -32.70
CA VAL A 175 55.03 35.86 -34.03
C VAL A 175 54.80 34.33 -33.94
N ILE A 176 53.79 33.68 -34.57
CA ILE A 176 53.49 33.52 -36.02
C ILE A 176 51.99 33.19 -36.24
N ALA A 177 51.46 33.63 -37.37
CA ALA A 177 50.06 33.68 -37.84
C ALA A 177 49.64 32.42 -38.68
N PRO A 178 48.54 32.44 -39.49
CA PRO A 178 47.11 32.41 -39.13
C PRO A 178 46.30 31.34 -39.93
N GLU A 179 45.08 30.96 -39.52
CA GLU A 179 44.02 30.60 -40.48
C GLU A 179 42.59 30.66 -39.88
N THR A 180 41.84 31.64 -40.40
CA THR A 180 40.43 31.68 -40.82
C THR A 180 39.26 31.33 -39.87
N ILE A 181 38.52 32.40 -39.59
CA ILE A 181 37.17 32.58 -39.03
C ILE A 181 36.09 31.77 -39.76
N GLN A 182 35.11 31.19 -39.02
CA GLN A 182 33.65 31.39 -39.29
C GLN A 182 32.66 30.95 -38.18
N LYS A 183 32.00 31.97 -37.60
CA LYS A 183 30.56 32.16 -37.29
C LYS A 183 29.65 30.95 -36.90
N LYS A 184 29.13 31.00 -35.66
CA LYS A 184 27.70 31.17 -35.28
C LYS A 184 27.62 31.06 -33.75
N GLY A 185 27.26 32.10 -33.02
CA GLY A 185 25.88 32.57 -32.90
C GLY A 185 25.30 32.00 -31.60
N ALA A 186 25.70 32.58 -30.46
CA ALA A 186 25.10 32.31 -29.17
C ALA A 186 23.88 33.21 -29.02
N GLU A 187 22.69 32.62 -28.98
CA GLU A 187 21.47 33.25 -28.53
C GLU A 187 20.82 32.35 -27.46
N ILE A 188 20.22 33.03 -26.49
CA ILE A 188 19.81 32.60 -25.16
C ILE A 188 18.57 31.71 -25.27
N VAL A 189 18.51 30.59 -24.53
CA VAL A 189 17.27 29.84 -24.27
C VAL A 189 17.14 29.52 -22.78
N GLU A 190 16.37 30.38 -22.12
CA GLU A 190 15.27 30.07 -21.20
C GLU A 190 15.41 28.87 -20.23
N ILE A 191 15.60 29.20 -18.95
CA ILE A 191 15.41 28.29 -17.82
C ILE A 191 13.91 28.00 -17.71
N LYS A 192 13.46 26.86 -18.23
CA LYS A 192 12.14 26.31 -17.92
C LYS A 192 12.16 25.65 -16.54
N THR A 193 11.25 26.14 -15.71
CA THR A 193 10.78 25.54 -14.46
C THR A 193 10.47 24.05 -14.64
N VAL A 194 11.04 23.24 -13.76
CA VAL A 194 10.78 21.80 -13.66
C VAL A 194 9.34 21.60 -13.18
N GLU A 195 8.43 21.32 -14.10
CA GLU A 195 7.13 20.72 -13.80
C GLU A 195 7.34 19.24 -13.40
N LEU A 196 6.61 18.81 -12.36
CA LEU A 196 6.50 17.42 -11.93
C LEU A 196 6.04 16.53 -13.09
N PRO A 197 6.61 15.32 -13.29
CA PRO A 197 6.20 14.47 -14.40
C PRO A 197 4.83 13.85 -14.17
N LYS A 198 4.04 13.86 -15.24
CA LYS A 198 2.76 13.16 -15.36
C LYS A 198 2.93 11.64 -15.17
N PRO A 199 1.92 10.94 -14.60
CA PRO A 199 1.98 9.51 -14.34
C PRO A 199 1.92 8.64 -15.60
N ARG A 200 2.44 7.41 -15.44
CA ARG A 200 2.66 6.35 -16.44
C ARG A 200 1.37 5.83 -17.09
N LEU A 201 1.56 5.10 -18.20
CA LEU A 201 0.56 4.42 -19.05
C LEU A 201 -0.75 4.10 -18.31
N GLU A 202 -1.77 4.91 -18.53
CA GLU A 202 -3.06 4.81 -17.85
C GLU A 202 -3.78 3.51 -18.21
N ARG A 203 -3.73 2.50 -17.35
CA ARG A 203 -4.79 1.49 -17.35
C ARG A 203 -6.11 2.25 -17.10
N GLY A 204 -7.14 2.08 -17.91
CA GLY A 204 -8.43 2.75 -17.65
C GLY A 204 -9.05 2.29 -16.32
N LEU A 205 -9.96 3.09 -15.74
CA LEU A 205 -10.77 2.69 -14.57
C LEU A 205 -11.54 1.38 -14.84
N TRP A 206 -11.97 1.18 -16.08
CA TRP A 206 -12.57 -0.07 -16.57
C TRP A 206 -11.62 -1.28 -16.51
N SER A 207 -10.32 -1.07 -16.76
CA SER A 207 -9.34 -2.14 -16.64
C SER A 207 -9.16 -2.57 -15.19
N ILE A 208 -9.09 -1.61 -14.23
CA ILE A 208 -9.09 -1.93 -12.80
C ILE A 208 -10.35 -2.70 -12.43
N PHE A 209 -11.52 -2.22 -12.86
CA PHE A 209 -12.80 -2.86 -12.55
C PHE A 209 -12.82 -4.32 -13.00
N PHE A 210 -12.44 -4.62 -14.25
CA PHE A 210 -12.46 -5.99 -14.75
C PHE A 210 -11.41 -6.88 -14.09
N ILE A 211 -10.20 -6.37 -13.85
CA ILE A 211 -9.17 -7.12 -13.11
C ILE A 211 -9.68 -7.44 -11.70
N ALA A 212 -10.27 -6.46 -11.03
CA ALA A 212 -10.87 -6.64 -9.72
C ALA A 212 -12.01 -7.65 -9.72
N PHE A 213 -12.90 -7.54 -10.69
CA PHE A 213 -14.03 -8.44 -10.87
C PHE A 213 -13.59 -9.89 -11.08
N PHE A 214 -12.62 -10.16 -11.97
CA PHE A 214 -12.11 -11.52 -12.13
C PHE A 214 -11.33 -12.01 -10.90
N SER A 215 -10.60 -11.13 -10.21
CA SER A 215 -9.93 -11.48 -8.96
C SER A 215 -10.91 -11.81 -7.83
N GLY A 216 -12.09 -11.19 -7.81
CA GLY A 216 -13.17 -11.52 -6.87
C GLY A 216 -13.78 -12.91 -7.13
N PHE A 217 -13.86 -13.34 -8.39
CA PHE A 217 -14.22 -14.73 -8.69
C PHE A 217 -13.14 -15.72 -8.28
N ALA A 218 -11.86 -15.38 -8.45
CA ALA A 218 -10.78 -16.20 -7.93
C ALA A 218 -10.82 -16.28 -6.39
N ALA A 219 -11.17 -15.19 -5.72
CA ALA A 219 -11.36 -15.14 -4.28
C ALA A 219 -12.48 -16.06 -3.77
N LEU A 220 -13.52 -16.33 -4.57
CA LEU A 220 -14.58 -17.29 -4.20
C LEU A 220 -14.03 -18.71 -3.99
N LEU A 221 -12.94 -19.07 -4.69
CA LEU A 221 -12.29 -20.37 -4.59
C LEU A 221 -11.37 -20.46 -3.36
N THR A 222 -11.19 -19.38 -2.60
CA THR A 222 -10.35 -19.39 -1.40
C THR A 222 -11.02 -20.20 -0.28
N PRO A 223 -10.21 -20.89 0.54
CA PRO A 223 -10.73 -21.85 1.51
C PRO A 223 -11.65 -21.25 2.57
N CYS A 224 -11.60 -19.94 2.87
CA CYS A 224 -12.49 -19.35 3.88
C CYS A 224 -13.82 -18.82 3.31
N VAL A 225 -13.91 -18.62 1.98
CA VAL A 225 -15.13 -18.11 1.33
C VAL A 225 -16.03 -19.25 0.88
N PHE A 226 -15.44 -20.30 0.32
CA PHE A 226 -16.20 -21.43 -0.22
C PHE A 226 -17.10 -22.12 0.83
N PRO A 227 -16.64 -22.40 2.07
CA PRO A 227 -17.46 -23.04 3.11
C PRO A 227 -18.62 -22.19 3.62
N MET A 228 -18.56 -20.87 3.42
CA MET A 228 -19.66 -19.98 3.79
C MET A 228 -20.86 -20.11 2.82
N ILE A 229 -20.67 -20.67 1.61
CA ILE A 229 -21.75 -20.83 0.62
C ILE A 229 -22.86 -21.75 1.19
N PRO A 230 -22.58 -22.97 1.72
CA PRO A 230 -23.61 -23.77 2.38
C PRO A 230 -24.28 -23.10 3.58
N MET A 231 -23.52 -22.40 4.43
CA MET A 231 -24.08 -21.72 5.60
C MET A 231 -25.05 -20.60 5.21
N THR A 232 -24.68 -19.78 4.23
CA THR A 232 -25.53 -18.71 3.72
C THR A 232 -26.80 -19.26 3.09
N VAL A 233 -26.71 -20.34 2.29
CA VAL A 233 -27.91 -20.99 1.74
C VAL A 233 -28.80 -21.55 2.84
N SER A 234 -28.23 -22.21 3.87
CA SER A 234 -28.98 -22.75 5.02
C SER A 234 -29.71 -21.65 5.81
N PHE A 235 -29.09 -20.48 5.97
CA PHE A 235 -29.72 -19.31 6.58
C PHE A 235 -30.92 -18.82 5.76
N PHE A 236 -30.77 -18.67 4.44
CA PHE A 236 -31.86 -18.18 3.58
C PHE A 236 -32.97 -19.20 3.35
N THR A 237 -32.69 -20.51 3.37
CA THR A 237 -33.72 -21.56 3.30
C THR A 237 -34.59 -21.59 4.55
N LYS A 238 -34.03 -21.35 5.74
CA LYS A 238 -34.78 -21.26 6.99
C LYS A 238 -35.61 -19.97 7.11
N GLN A 239 -35.05 -18.83 6.69
CA GLN A 239 -35.67 -17.51 6.92
C GLN A 239 -36.74 -17.12 5.88
N SER A 240 -36.68 -17.65 4.66
CA SER A 240 -37.49 -17.18 3.53
C SER A 240 -38.73 -18.05 3.27
N LYS A 241 -39.85 -17.70 3.90
CA LYS A 241 -41.13 -18.42 3.77
C LYS A 241 -41.76 -18.38 2.36
N THR A 242 -41.40 -17.39 1.54
CA THR A 242 -41.91 -17.24 0.15
C THR A 242 -40.76 -16.98 -0.82
N LYS A 243 -40.92 -17.39 -2.10
CA LYS A 243 -39.92 -17.13 -3.15
C LYS A 243 -39.61 -15.64 -3.30
N ALA A 244 -40.63 -14.78 -3.26
CA ALA A 244 -40.44 -13.33 -3.38
C ALA A 244 -39.64 -12.74 -2.20
N ALA A 245 -39.90 -13.20 -0.98
CA ALA A 245 -39.13 -12.79 0.19
C ALA A 245 -37.68 -13.29 0.12
N GLY A 246 -37.44 -14.52 -0.37
CA GLY A 246 -36.11 -15.05 -0.58
C GLY A 246 -35.28 -14.25 -1.59
N ILE A 247 -35.87 -13.91 -2.74
CA ILE A 247 -35.22 -13.07 -3.76
C ILE A 247 -34.88 -11.68 -3.18
N ARG A 248 -35.82 -11.05 -2.47
CA ARG A 248 -35.59 -9.74 -1.85
C ARG A 248 -34.46 -9.79 -0.82
N ASN A 249 -34.49 -10.79 0.06
CA ASN A 249 -33.49 -10.95 1.11
C ASN A 249 -32.10 -11.26 0.51
N ALA A 250 -32.03 -12.06 -0.55
CA ALA A 250 -30.80 -12.34 -1.29
C ALA A 250 -30.20 -11.09 -1.95
N ILE A 251 -31.04 -10.23 -2.56
CA ILE A 251 -30.57 -8.96 -3.14
C ILE A 251 -30.03 -8.03 -2.05
N ILE A 252 -30.75 -7.89 -0.94
CA ILE A 252 -30.31 -7.07 0.21
C ILE A 252 -28.98 -7.61 0.75
N TYR A 253 -28.82 -8.93 0.80
CA TYR A 253 -27.57 -9.57 1.22
C TYR A 253 -26.41 -9.24 0.28
N GLY A 254 -26.60 -9.41 -1.03
CA GLY A 254 -25.59 -9.07 -2.03
C GLY A 254 -25.18 -7.60 -2.00
N ILE A 255 -26.15 -6.69 -1.89
CA ILE A 255 -25.89 -5.24 -1.74
C ILE A 255 -25.14 -4.96 -0.43
N SER A 256 -25.50 -5.63 0.67
CA SER A 256 -24.82 -5.46 1.96
C SER A 256 -23.35 -5.87 1.87
N ILE A 257 -23.04 -6.99 1.21
CA ILE A 257 -21.65 -7.43 0.97
C ILE A 257 -20.87 -6.34 0.21
N ILE A 258 -21.43 -5.83 -0.89
CA ILE A 258 -20.79 -4.78 -1.70
C ILE A 258 -20.53 -3.53 -0.86
N LEU A 259 -21.54 -3.05 -0.13
CA LEU A 259 -21.42 -1.86 0.71
C LEU A 259 -20.37 -2.05 1.80
N ILE A 260 -20.37 -3.20 2.50
CA ILE A 260 -19.40 -3.48 3.56
C ILE A 260 -17.99 -3.56 2.99
N TYR A 261 -17.76 -4.22 1.86
CA TYR A 261 -16.42 -4.31 1.27
C TYR A 261 -15.91 -2.96 0.76
N VAL A 262 -16.76 -2.17 0.09
CA VAL A 262 -16.39 -0.83 -0.36
C VAL A 262 -16.12 0.08 0.84
N LEU A 263 -16.93 -0.01 1.89
CA LEU A 263 -16.73 0.73 3.13
C LEU A 263 -15.44 0.29 3.83
N LEU A 264 -15.17 -1.01 3.98
CA LEU A 264 -13.93 -1.51 4.56
C LEU A 264 -12.71 -1.06 3.74
N GLY A 265 -12.77 -1.16 2.40
CA GLY A 265 -11.72 -0.66 1.54
C GLY A 265 -11.48 0.83 1.71
N PHE A 266 -12.55 1.64 1.71
CA PHE A 266 -12.47 3.08 1.92
C PHE A 266 -11.93 3.44 3.31
N VAL A 267 -12.47 2.85 4.38
CA VAL A 267 -12.04 3.08 5.77
C VAL A 267 -10.60 2.65 5.94
N VAL A 268 -10.18 1.51 5.40
CA VAL A 268 -8.80 1.06 5.50
C VAL A 268 -7.86 2.05 4.80
N THR A 269 -8.17 2.48 3.58
CA THR A 269 -7.38 3.47 2.85
C THR A 269 -7.40 4.86 3.51
N TRP A 270 -8.52 5.29 4.10
CA TRP A 270 -8.70 6.61 4.69
C TRP A 270 -8.11 6.73 6.10
N VAL A 271 -8.39 5.76 6.97
CA VAL A 271 -7.94 5.77 8.38
C VAL A 271 -6.47 5.37 8.49
N PHE A 272 -6.04 4.41 7.69
CA PHE A 272 -4.74 3.78 7.88
C PHE A 272 -3.74 3.97 6.73
N GLY A 273 -4.10 4.73 5.69
CA GLY A 273 -3.24 4.91 4.51
C GLY A 273 -3.12 3.65 3.65
N ALA A 274 -2.20 3.66 2.68
CA ALA A 274 -1.93 2.49 1.83
C ALA A 274 -1.23 1.34 2.59
N ASP A 275 -0.95 1.55 3.87
CA ASP A 275 0.21 0.97 4.56
C ASP A 275 -0.19 0.02 5.68
N ALA A 276 -1.39 0.18 6.25
CA ALA A 276 -1.93 -0.81 7.17
C ALA A 276 -2.26 -2.14 6.51
N LEU A 277 -2.51 -2.19 5.20
CA LEU A 277 -2.72 -3.48 4.54
C LEU A 277 -1.44 -4.32 4.56
N ASN A 278 -0.29 -3.67 4.34
CA ASN A 278 0.99 -4.36 4.44
C ASN A 278 1.33 -4.67 5.90
N ALA A 279 1.21 -3.68 6.80
CA ALA A 279 1.49 -3.89 8.22
C ALA A 279 0.59 -4.97 8.85
N LEU A 280 -0.69 -5.04 8.47
CA LEU A 280 -1.61 -6.10 8.91
C LEU A 280 -1.21 -7.46 8.33
N SER A 281 -0.80 -7.50 7.05
CA SER A 281 -0.38 -8.75 6.39
C SER A 281 0.94 -9.30 6.94
N THR A 282 1.83 -8.45 7.44
CA THR A 282 3.11 -8.86 8.06
C THR A 282 3.02 -8.94 9.59
N ASN A 283 1.92 -8.52 10.20
CA ASN A 283 1.76 -8.55 11.65
C ASN A 283 1.81 -9.98 12.21
N VAL A 284 2.70 -10.19 13.18
CA VAL A 284 2.95 -11.49 13.81
C VAL A 284 1.69 -12.04 14.47
N TYR A 285 1.03 -11.26 15.32
CA TYR A 285 -0.16 -11.70 16.05
C TYR A 285 -1.31 -12.05 15.10
N PHE A 286 -1.52 -11.23 14.08
CA PHE A 286 -2.52 -11.49 13.05
C PHE A 286 -2.23 -12.82 12.34
N ASN A 287 -1.01 -13.03 11.83
CA ASN A 287 -0.63 -14.26 11.15
C ASN A 287 -0.76 -15.51 12.05
N ILE A 288 -0.41 -15.43 13.34
CA ILE A 288 -0.56 -16.54 14.29
C ILE A 288 -2.03 -16.87 14.58
N ILE A 289 -2.88 -15.87 14.79
CA ILE A 289 -4.33 -16.07 14.99
C ILE A 289 -4.93 -16.74 13.75
N PHE A 290 -4.54 -16.28 12.55
CA PHE A 290 -4.99 -16.88 11.30
C PHE A 290 -4.49 -18.29 11.10
N PHE A 291 -3.24 -18.59 11.45
CA PHE A 291 -2.74 -19.97 11.45
C PHE A 291 -3.62 -20.89 12.30
N ILE A 292 -3.88 -20.52 13.56
CA ILE A 292 -4.70 -21.33 14.48
C ILE A 292 -6.11 -21.50 13.92
N LEU A 293 -6.73 -20.42 13.44
CA LEU A 293 -8.07 -20.43 12.87
C LEU A 293 -8.17 -21.34 11.63
N LEU A 294 -7.22 -21.25 10.70
CA LEU A 294 -7.18 -22.10 9.50
C LEU A 294 -6.91 -23.57 9.85
N VAL A 295 -6.07 -23.85 10.85
CA VAL A 295 -5.87 -25.23 11.34
C VAL A 295 -7.16 -25.81 11.92
N VAL A 296 -7.92 -25.02 12.69
CA VAL A 296 -9.22 -25.44 13.24
C VAL A 296 -10.22 -25.74 12.11
N PHE A 297 -10.33 -24.87 11.10
CA PHE A 297 -11.22 -25.09 9.96
C PHE A 297 -10.79 -26.27 9.09
N ALA A 298 -9.49 -26.40 8.80
CA ALA A 298 -8.94 -27.54 8.06
C ALA A 298 -9.26 -28.86 8.78
N THR A 299 -9.07 -28.89 10.10
CA THR A 299 -9.39 -30.06 10.95
C THR A 299 -10.89 -30.37 10.94
N SER A 300 -11.74 -29.33 10.86
CA SER A 300 -13.18 -29.51 10.71
C SER A 300 -13.55 -30.09 9.34
N PHE A 301 -12.95 -29.63 8.24
CA PHE A 301 -13.22 -30.17 6.90
C PHE A 301 -12.69 -31.58 6.68
N LEU A 302 -11.61 -31.97 7.37
CA LEU A 302 -11.12 -33.34 7.39
C LEU A 302 -12.02 -34.30 8.21
N GLY A 303 -13.02 -33.77 8.92
CA GLY A 303 -14.04 -34.57 9.60
C GLY A 303 -13.69 -34.97 11.03
N ALA A 304 -12.73 -34.29 11.68
CA ALA A 304 -12.43 -34.56 13.09
C ALA A 304 -13.55 -34.05 14.02
N PHE A 305 -14.17 -32.92 13.68
CA PHE A 305 -15.38 -32.40 14.31
C PHE A 305 -16.12 -31.48 13.33
N GLU A 306 -17.45 -31.52 13.35
CA GLU A 306 -18.23 -30.47 12.68
C GLU A 306 -18.28 -29.26 13.62
N ILE A 307 -17.94 -28.06 13.12
CA ILE A 307 -18.17 -26.81 13.88
C ILE A 307 -19.68 -26.57 13.90
N MET A 308 -20.38 -27.31 14.76
CA MET A 308 -21.74 -27.03 15.15
C MET A 308 -21.66 -26.07 16.34
N LEU A 309 -22.28 -24.90 16.20
CA LEU A 309 -22.46 -24.00 17.33
C LEU A 309 -23.14 -24.80 18.45
N PRO A 310 -22.67 -24.72 19.72
CA PRO A 310 -23.31 -25.41 20.83
C PRO A 310 -24.82 -25.15 20.80
N ASN A 311 -25.67 -26.17 21.02
CA ASN A 311 -27.12 -26.02 20.86
C ASN A 311 -27.71 -24.83 21.65
N SER A 312 -27.08 -24.44 22.76
CA SER A 312 -27.43 -23.22 23.52
C SER A 312 -27.11 -21.92 22.79
N TRP A 313 -25.99 -21.83 22.07
CA TRP A 313 -25.62 -20.67 21.26
C TRP A 313 -26.35 -20.68 19.93
N ALA A 314 -26.47 -21.84 19.28
CA ALA A 314 -27.28 -22.04 18.09
C ALA A 314 -28.73 -21.62 18.32
N ASN A 315 -29.38 -22.04 19.41
CA ASN A 315 -30.75 -21.64 19.73
C ASN A 315 -30.87 -20.16 20.11
N LYS A 316 -29.83 -19.55 20.68
CA LYS A 316 -29.82 -18.11 21.03
C LYS A 316 -29.62 -17.24 19.79
N VAL A 317 -28.74 -17.67 18.90
CA VAL A 317 -28.52 -17.08 17.56
C VAL A 317 -29.74 -17.33 16.67
N ASP A 318 -30.35 -18.52 16.65
CA ASP A 318 -31.60 -18.79 15.94
C ASP A 318 -32.73 -17.94 16.52
N SER A 319 -32.84 -17.78 17.85
CA SER A 319 -33.86 -16.90 18.46
C SER A 319 -33.67 -15.41 18.14
N GLN A 320 -32.42 -14.97 17.91
CA GLN A 320 -32.12 -13.61 17.41
C GLN A 320 -32.23 -13.51 15.89
N ALA A 321 -31.98 -14.58 15.14
CA ALA A 321 -32.19 -14.67 13.70
C ALA A 321 -33.69 -14.75 13.34
N ASP A 322 -34.49 -15.32 14.25
CA ASP A 322 -35.96 -15.31 14.25
C ASP A 322 -36.55 -13.94 14.60
N ARG A 323 -35.74 -12.99 15.13
CA ARG A 323 -36.13 -11.56 15.10
C ARG A 323 -36.16 -10.99 13.67
N GLY A 324 -35.75 -11.78 12.66
CA GLY A 324 -36.21 -11.73 11.28
C GLY A 324 -36.13 -10.35 10.60
N GLY A 325 -35.23 -10.19 9.63
CA GLY A 325 -35.24 -9.01 8.77
C GLY A 325 -33.86 -8.56 8.28
N ILE A 326 -33.82 -7.30 7.81
CA ILE A 326 -32.65 -6.67 7.18
C ILE A 326 -31.43 -6.65 8.10
N ILE A 327 -31.63 -6.53 9.42
CA ILE A 327 -30.54 -6.49 10.42
C ILE A 327 -29.77 -7.82 10.48
N GLY A 328 -30.47 -8.96 10.45
CA GLY A 328 -29.81 -10.27 10.45
C GLY A 328 -29.01 -10.53 9.16
N ILE A 329 -29.53 -10.03 8.03
CA ILE A 329 -28.85 -10.09 6.73
C ILE A 329 -27.56 -9.26 6.74
N LEU A 330 -27.61 -8.04 7.31
CA LEU A 330 -26.45 -7.16 7.43
C LEU A 330 -25.37 -7.76 8.34
N PHE A 331 -25.75 -8.35 9.47
CA PHE A 331 -24.80 -9.01 10.38
C PHE A 331 -24.12 -10.22 9.74
N MET A 332 -24.87 -11.03 8.98
CA MET A 332 -24.28 -12.14 8.23
C MET A 332 -23.35 -11.68 7.10
N ALA A 333 -23.71 -10.59 6.41
CA ALA A 333 -22.84 -10.00 5.38
C ALA A 333 -21.54 -9.47 6.00
N LEU A 334 -21.62 -8.87 7.19
CA LEU A 334 -20.44 -8.39 7.93
C LEU A 334 -19.54 -9.54 8.39
N ALA A 335 -20.13 -10.61 8.95
CA ALA A 335 -19.37 -11.79 9.34
C ALA A 335 -18.65 -12.44 8.16
N LEU A 336 -19.35 -12.61 7.02
CA LEU A 336 -18.74 -13.09 5.78
C LEU A 336 -17.59 -12.18 5.34
N ALA A 337 -17.81 -10.86 5.33
CA ALA A 337 -16.81 -9.90 4.88
C ALA A 337 -15.55 -9.93 5.75
N ILE A 338 -15.66 -9.98 7.08
CA ILE A 338 -14.50 -10.01 7.99
C ILE A 338 -13.67 -11.29 7.80
N VAL A 339 -14.34 -12.45 7.78
CA VAL A 339 -13.66 -13.75 7.63
C VAL A 339 -13.03 -13.86 6.23
N SER A 340 -13.77 -13.48 5.19
CA SER A 340 -13.31 -13.49 3.81
C SER A 340 -12.21 -12.48 3.53
N PHE A 341 -12.28 -11.27 4.09
CA PHE A 341 -11.25 -10.24 3.91
C PHE A 341 -9.88 -10.72 4.36
N SER A 342 -9.83 -11.60 5.36
CA SER A 342 -8.58 -12.08 5.91
C SER A 342 -7.85 -13.06 4.97
N CYS A 343 -8.57 -13.91 4.26
CA CYS A 343 -7.98 -14.81 3.25
C CYS A 343 -7.87 -14.16 1.87
N THR A 344 -8.64 -13.12 1.59
CA THR A 344 -8.60 -12.35 0.35
C THR A 344 -7.69 -11.12 0.43
N GLY A 345 -7.18 -10.80 1.62
CA GLY A 345 -6.34 -9.65 1.92
C GLY A 345 -5.17 -9.47 0.96
N PRO A 346 -4.39 -10.51 0.61
CA PRO A 346 -3.31 -10.36 -0.37
C PRO A 346 -3.80 -9.96 -1.79
N ILE A 347 -4.94 -10.51 -2.22
CA ILE A 347 -5.55 -10.19 -3.52
C ILE A 347 -6.08 -8.76 -3.49
N VAL A 348 -6.80 -8.40 -2.43
CA VAL A 348 -7.35 -7.06 -2.25
C VAL A 348 -6.25 -6.01 -2.08
N GLY A 349 -5.18 -6.32 -1.36
CA GLY A 349 -4.04 -5.44 -1.14
C GLY A 349 -3.28 -5.13 -2.43
N THR A 350 -2.95 -6.15 -3.24
CA THR A 350 -2.32 -5.93 -4.55
C THR A 350 -3.20 -5.07 -5.47
N LEU A 351 -4.51 -5.30 -5.43
CA LEU A 351 -5.46 -4.54 -6.19
C LEU A 351 -5.57 -3.08 -5.72
N LEU A 352 -5.61 -2.87 -4.41
CA LEU A 352 -5.70 -1.54 -3.81
C LEU A 352 -4.43 -0.73 -4.06
N VAL A 353 -3.25 -1.35 -4.05
CA VAL A 353 -1.99 -0.69 -4.42
C VAL A 353 -1.97 -0.30 -5.90
N ASP A 354 -2.35 -1.21 -6.80
CA ASP A 354 -2.45 -0.90 -8.25
C ASP A 354 -3.49 0.20 -8.50
N ALA A 355 -4.62 0.18 -7.79
CA ALA A 355 -5.65 1.18 -7.91
C ALA A 355 -5.26 2.54 -7.29
N ALA A 356 -4.57 2.53 -6.14
CA ALA A 356 -4.09 3.72 -5.45
C ALA A 356 -3.02 4.45 -6.27
N SER A 357 -2.21 3.72 -7.05
CA SER A 357 -1.19 4.30 -7.95
C SER A 357 -1.76 5.28 -8.98
N LYS A 358 -3.05 5.19 -9.31
CA LYS A 358 -3.75 6.13 -10.20
C LYS A 358 -4.37 7.33 -9.50
N GLY A 359 -4.49 7.28 -8.18
CA GLY A 359 -5.19 8.27 -7.37
C GLY A 359 -6.71 8.34 -7.63
N GLY A 360 -7.38 9.22 -6.90
CA GLY A 360 -8.82 9.48 -7.07
C GLY A 360 -9.72 8.30 -6.68
N ILE A 361 -10.76 8.04 -7.48
CA ILE A 361 -11.81 7.05 -7.19
C ILE A 361 -11.42 5.59 -7.56
N ALA A 362 -10.20 5.39 -8.08
CA ALA A 362 -9.74 4.10 -8.57
C ALA A 362 -9.78 2.97 -7.51
N PRO A 363 -9.36 3.16 -6.25
CA PRO A 363 -9.51 2.15 -5.20
C PRO A 363 -10.96 1.74 -4.93
N ILE A 364 -11.88 2.71 -4.95
CA ILE A 364 -13.32 2.47 -4.75
C ILE A 364 -13.90 1.63 -5.88
N ILE A 365 -13.53 1.95 -7.14
CA ILE A 365 -13.95 1.18 -8.31
C ILE A 365 -13.39 -0.25 -8.27
N GLY A 366 -12.13 -0.40 -7.84
CA GLY A 366 -11.52 -1.71 -7.62
C GLY A 366 -12.27 -2.53 -6.58
N MET A 367 -12.51 -1.98 -5.40
CA MET A 367 -13.26 -2.66 -4.33
C MET A 367 -14.70 -2.97 -4.71
N PHE A 368 -15.35 -2.09 -5.47
CA PHE A 368 -16.68 -2.33 -6.01
C PHE A 368 -16.67 -3.50 -7.00
N GLY A 369 -15.72 -3.56 -7.93
CA GLY A 369 -15.58 -4.67 -8.88
C GLY A 369 -15.31 -6.01 -8.17
N PHE A 370 -14.37 -6.02 -7.22
CA PHE A 370 -14.04 -7.19 -6.42
C PHE A 370 -15.25 -7.72 -5.63
N SER A 371 -15.91 -6.84 -4.89
CA SER A 371 -17.05 -7.21 -4.04
C SER A 371 -18.30 -7.58 -4.83
N LEU A 372 -18.52 -6.99 -6.01
CA LEU A 372 -19.60 -7.39 -6.91
C LEU A 372 -19.41 -8.82 -7.40
N ALA A 373 -18.19 -9.20 -7.80
CA ALA A 373 -17.88 -10.55 -8.23
C ALA A 373 -18.06 -11.57 -7.10
N LEU A 374 -17.63 -11.22 -5.88
CA LEU A 374 -17.83 -12.07 -4.70
C LEU A 374 -19.32 -12.19 -4.35
N ALA A 375 -20.08 -11.09 -4.35
CA ALA A 375 -21.49 -11.07 -3.95
C ALA A 375 -22.42 -11.82 -4.94
N LEU A 376 -22.08 -11.85 -6.23
CA LEU A 376 -22.92 -12.44 -7.28
C LEU A 376 -23.25 -13.93 -7.04
N PRO A 377 -22.29 -14.84 -6.83
CA PRO A 377 -22.55 -16.24 -6.49
C PRO A 377 -23.40 -16.41 -5.24
N PHE A 378 -23.08 -15.68 -4.16
CA PHE A 378 -23.84 -15.76 -2.90
C PHE A 378 -25.28 -15.27 -3.07
N MET A 379 -25.47 -14.16 -3.78
CA MET A 379 -26.80 -13.64 -4.11
C MET A 379 -27.57 -14.65 -4.97
N LEU A 380 -26.92 -15.29 -5.94
CA LEU A 380 -27.56 -16.26 -6.82
C LEU A 380 -27.99 -17.53 -6.06
N PHE A 381 -27.11 -18.09 -5.23
CA PHE A 381 -27.42 -19.27 -4.41
C PHE A 381 -28.49 -18.97 -3.35
N ALA A 382 -28.51 -17.76 -2.79
CA ALA A 382 -29.57 -17.33 -1.88
C ALA A 382 -30.91 -17.08 -2.60
N MET A 383 -30.88 -16.59 -3.84
CA MET A 383 -32.08 -16.32 -4.65
C MET A 383 -32.77 -17.60 -5.12
N PHE A 384 -31.97 -18.65 -5.40
CA PHE A 384 -32.45 -19.95 -5.83
C PHE A 384 -31.93 -21.06 -4.91
N PRO A 385 -32.42 -21.17 -3.66
CA PRO A 385 -31.96 -22.20 -2.74
C PRO A 385 -32.23 -23.63 -3.26
N GLY A 386 -33.26 -23.78 -4.11
CA GLY A 386 -33.57 -25.03 -4.81
C GLY A 386 -32.51 -25.47 -5.83
N TRP A 387 -31.63 -24.57 -6.28
CA TRP A 387 -30.49 -24.93 -7.13
C TRP A 387 -29.46 -25.76 -6.34
N LEU A 388 -29.30 -25.47 -5.05
CA LEU A 388 -28.52 -26.33 -4.15
C LEU A 388 -29.17 -27.72 -3.98
N ASN A 389 -30.51 -27.80 -3.98
CA ASN A 389 -31.23 -29.09 -3.96
C ASN A 389 -31.13 -29.86 -5.30
N SER A 390 -30.71 -29.20 -6.38
CA SER A 390 -30.43 -29.82 -7.68
C SER A 390 -28.98 -30.25 -7.84
N LEU A 391 -28.09 -29.79 -6.95
CA LEU A 391 -26.78 -30.43 -6.79
C LEU A 391 -27.03 -31.84 -6.23
N PRO A 392 -26.34 -32.87 -6.75
CA PRO A 392 -26.56 -34.25 -6.32
C PRO A 392 -26.50 -34.32 -4.80
N LYS A 393 -27.55 -34.88 -4.18
CA LYS A 393 -27.65 -35.05 -2.72
C LYS A 393 -26.29 -35.51 -2.21
N SER A 394 -25.68 -34.71 -1.34
CA SER A 394 -24.50 -34.97 -0.49
C SER A 394 -23.99 -36.42 -0.52
N GLY A 395 -23.47 -36.83 -1.66
CA GLY A 395 -22.85 -38.14 -1.84
C GLY A 395 -21.38 -38.04 -1.49
N GLY A 396 -20.63 -39.12 -1.67
CA GLY A 396 -19.17 -39.15 -1.45
C GLY A 396 -18.40 -38.03 -2.18
N TRP A 397 -18.95 -37.46 -3.26
CA TRP A 397 -18.32 -36.33 -3.97
C TRP A 397 -18.25 -35.05 -3.12
N LEU A 398 -19.31 -34.66 -2.41
CA LEU A 398 -19.27 -33.46 -1.56
C LEU A 398 -18.29 -33.64 -0.40
N ASN A 399 -18.20 -34.86 0.15
CA ASN A 399 -17.19 -35.18 1.15
C ASN A 399 -15.77 -35.08 0.57
N THR A 400 -15.56 -35.54 -0.67
CA THR A 400 -14.29 -35.36 -1.39
C THR A 400 -13.89 -33.89 -1.48
N VAL A 401 -14.84 -33.01 -1.86
CA VAL A 401 -14.58 -31.58 -2.00
C VAL A 401 -14.20 -30.96 -0.65
N LYS A 402 -14.90 -31.31 0.44
CA LYS A 402 -14.54 -30.87 1.80
C LYS A 402 -13.12 -31.28 2.16
N VAL A 403 -12.77 -32.55 1.95
CA VAL A 403 -11.44 -33.07 2.28
C VAL A 403 -10.35 -32.38 1.46
N VAL A 404 -10.55 -32.21 0.15
CA VAL A 404 -9.61 -31.48 -0.72
C VAL A 404 -9.41 -30.05 -0.20
N LEU A 405 -10.49 -29.35 0.14
CA LEU A 405 -10.40 -28.00 0.70
C LEU A 405 -9.72 -27.97 2.07
N GLY A 406 -9.94 -28.96 2.93
CA GLY A 406 -9.26 -29.07 4.22
C GLY A 406 -7.74 -29.22 4.08
N PHE A 407 -7.26 -30.03 3.14
CA PHE A 407 -5.82 -30.12 2.86
C PHE A 407 -5.25 -28.81 2.29
N LEU A 408 -5.99 -28.14 1.39
CA LEU A 408 -5.57 -26.84 0.85
C LEU A 408 -5.52 -25.75 1.93
N GLU A 409 -6.49 -25.75 2.84
CA GLU A 409 -6.55 -24.83 3.97
C GLU A 409 -5.41 -25.10 4.97
N LEU A 410 -5.08 -26.37 5.23
CA LEU A 410 -3.93 -26.72 6.06
C LEU A 410 -2.61 -26.25 5.44
N ALA A 411 -2.42 -26.42 4.13
CA ALA A 411 -1.24 -25.90 3.43
C ALA A 411 -1.14 -24.37 3.53
N LEU A 412 -2.27 -23.67 3.37
CA LEU A 412 -2.35 -22.21 3.53
C LEU A 412 -2.07 -21.79 4.98
N ALA A 413 -2.52 -22.54 5.98
CA ALA A 413 -2.25 -22.24 7.39
C ALA A 413 -0.75 -22.15 7.65
N PHE A 414 0.03 -23.13 7.18
CA PHE A 414 1.49 -23.12 7.31
C PHE A 414 2.15 -21.93 6.59
N LYS A 415 1.52 -21.34 5.58
CA LYS A 415 2.00 -20.09 4.98
C LYS A 415 1.90 -18.90 5.93
N PHE A 416 0.79 -18.77 6.67
CA PHE A 416 0.66 -17.73 7.69
C PHE A 416 1.66 -17.93 8.83
N LEU A 417 1.87 -19.18 9.28
CA LEU A 417 2.91 -19.48 10.27
C LEU A 417 4.32 -19.14 9.76
N SER A 418 4.63 -19.47 8.51
CA SER A 418 5.89 -19.13 7.86
C SER A 418 6.11 -17.61 7.76
N ASN A 419 5.07 -16.82 7.47
CA ASN A 419 5.19 -15.35 7.47
C ASN A 419 5.54 -14.80 8.86
N ALA A 420 4.92 -15.33 9.92
CA ALA A 420 5.24 -14.94 11.29
C ALA A 420 6.68 -15.33 11.68
N ASP A 421 7.13 -16.53 11.29
CA ASP A 421 8.50 -17.00 11.49
C ASP A 421 9.53 -16.11 10.77
N LEU A 422 9.26 -15.76 9.51
CA LEU A 422 10.09 -14.87 8.68
C LEU A 422 10.23 -13.46 9.27
N VAL A 423 9.15 -12.91 9.82
CA VAL A 423 9.16 -11.56 10.40
C VAL A 423 9.90 -11.53 11.73
N LEU A 424 9.81 -12.61 12.52
CA LEU A 424 10.52 -12.74 13.80
C LEU A 424 11.95 -13.28 13.67
N GLN A 425 12.35 -13.78 12.49
CA GLN A 425 13.65 -14.40 12.24
C GLN A 425 13.98 -15.54 13.22
N LEU A 426 12.99 -16.38 13.56
CA LEU A 426 13.16 -17.48 14.53
C LEU A 426 13.81 -18.75 13.95
N HIS A 427 13.86 -18.87 12.61
CA HIS A 427 14.37 -20.04 11.89
C HIS A 427 13.67 -21.36 12.28
N LEU A 428 12.37 -21.35 12.60
CA LEU A 428 11.61 -22.58 12.90
C LEU A 428 11.06 -23.24 11.63
N LEU A 429 10.66 -22.44 10.64
CA LEU A 429 10.11 -22.91 9.36
C LEU A 429 10.98 -22.43 8.21
N GLU A 430 12.20 -22.95 8.18
CA GLU A 430 13.10 -22.78 7.04
C GLU A 430 12.51 -23.41 5.78
N ARG A 431 13.00 -22.96 4.61
CA ARG A 431 12.45 -23.33 3.31
C ARG A 431 12.27 -24.83 3.13
N GLU A 432 13.25 -25.63 3.53
CA GLU A 432 13.22 -27.08 3.45
C GLU A 432 12.09 -27.67 4.30
N VAL A 433 11.98 -27.27 5.56
CA VAL A 433 10.93 -27.73 6.48
C VAL A 433 9.55 -27.36 5.95
N PHE A 434 9.39 -26.12 5.48
CA PHE A 434 8.14 -25.66 4.85
C PHE A 434 7.75 -26.52 3.63
N LEU A 435 8.71 -26.80 2.75
CA LEU A 435 8.47 -27.63 1.57
C LEU A 435 8.17 -29.09 1.93
N VAL A 436 8.84 -29.66 2.95
CA VAL A 436 8.54 -31.01 3.45
C VAL A 436 7.10 -31.09 3.96
N ILE A 437 6.64 -30.10 4.72
CA ILE A 437 5.25 -30.04 5.20
C ILE A 437 4.29 -29.97 4.01
N TRP A 438 4.56 -29.14 3.00
CA TRP A 438 3.74 -29.06 1.80
C TRP A 438 3.72 -30.36 1.01
N ILE A 439 4.89 -30.99 0.80
CA ILE A 439 5.00 -32.29 0.12
C ILE A 439 4.22 -33.37 0.86
N ALA A 440 4.27 -33.38 2.20
CA ALA A 440 3.49 -34.31 3.01
C ALA A 440 1.98 -34.08 2.83
N ILE A 441 1.51 -32.82 2.95
CA ILE A 441 0.09 -32.45 2.80
C ILE A 441 -0.44 -32.84 1.42
N PHE A 442 0.23 -32.39 0.34
CA PHE A 442 -0.21 -32.69 -1.04
C PHE A 442 0.01 -34.16 -1.42
N GLY A 443 1.02 -34.82 -0.86
CA GLY A 443 1.24 -36.26 -1.01
C GLY A 443 0.09 -37.06 -0.39
N THR A 444 -0.30 -36.76 0.85
CA THR A 444 -1.46 -37.38 1.50
C THR A 444 -2.75 -37.10 0.74
N LEU A 445 -2.94 -35.86 0.22
CA LEU A 445 -4.07 -35.53 -0.65
C LEU A 445 -4.10 -36.37 -1.94
N ALA A 446 -2.94 -36.60 -2.58
CA ALA A 446 -2.87 -37.47 -3.76
C ALA A 446 -3.25 -38.91 -3.42
N PHE A 447 -2.74 -39.47 -2.31
CA PHE A 447 -3.12 -40.81 -1.84
C PHE A 447 -4.60 -40.93 -1.48
N TYR A 448 -5.17 -39.89 -0.88
CA TYR A 448 -6.60 -39.78 -0.64
C TYR A 448 -7.41 -39.83 -1.94
N LEU A 449 -7.02 -39.04 -2.95
CA LEU A 449 -7.70 -39.00 -4.25
C LEU A 449 -7.58 -40.32 -5.03
N PHE A 450 -6.49 -41.07 -4.86
CA PHE A 450 -6.33 -42.44 -5.35
C PHE A 450 -7.10 -43.48 -4.52
N GLY A 451 -7.82 -43.09 -3.48
CA GLY A 451 -8.65 -43.98 -2.66
C GLY A 451 -7.85 -44.92 -1.76
N LYS A 452 -6.56 -44.62 -1.49
CA LYS A 452 -5.74 -45.39 -0.55
C LYS A 452 -6.02 -45.02 0.91
N ILE A 453 -6.55 -43.81 1.14
CA ILE A 453 -6.92 -43.28 2.44
C ILE A 453 -8.40 -42.89 2.36
N THR A 454 -9.17 -43.27 3.38
CA THR A 454 -10.59 -42.93 3.54
C THR A 454 -10.80 -42.26 4.89
N LEU A 455 -11.58 -41.18 4.92
CA LEU A 455 -11.91 -40.45 6.16
C LEU A 455 -13.26 -40.88 6.73
N PRO A 456 -13.58 -40.57 8.01
CA PRO A 456 -14.77 -41.08 8.71
C PRO A 456 -16.11 -40.81 8.02
N HIS A 457 -16.19 -39.74 7.23
CA HIS A 457 -17.40 -39.34 6.49
C HIS A 457 -17.42 -39.79 5.03
N ASP A 458 -16.44 -40.57 4.57
CA ASP A 458 -16.42 -41.10 3.21
C ASP A 458 -17.31 -42.34 3.06
N SER A 459 -17.98 -42.43 1.91
CA SER A 459 -18.70 -43.64 1.50
C SER A 459 -17.74 -44.63 0.84
N PRO A 460 -17.90 -45.96 1.03
CA PRO A 460 -17.07 -46.94 0.34
C PRO A 460 -17.27 -46.84 -1.17
N LEU A 461 -16.17 -46.73 -1.93
CA LEU A 461 -16.19 -46.60 -3.38
C LEU A 461 -15.70 -47.90 -4.05
N PRO A 462 -16.49 -48.53 -4.93
CA PRO A 462 -16.09 -49.75 -5.64
C PRO A 462 -15.06 -49.48 -6.76
N HIS A 463 -14.98 -48.25 -7.28
CA HIS A 463 -14.03 -47.83 -8.30
C HIS A 463 -13.73 -46.32 -8.17
N ILE A 464 -12.55 -45.91 -8.64
CA ILE A 464 -12.13 -44.51 -8.63
C ILE A 464 -12.74 -43.81 -9.84
N SER A 465 -13.46 -42.70 -9.62
CA SER A 465 -13.99 -41.88 -10.71
C SER A 465 -12.85 -41.24 -11.51
N VAL A 466 -13.03 -41.07 -12.83
CA VAL A 466 -12.05 -40.41 -13.72
C VAL A 466 -11.68 -39.00 -13.22
N GLY A 467 -12.65 -38.26 -12.68
CA GLY A 467 -12.41 -36.93 -12.10
C GLY A 467 -11.47 -36.95 -10.89
N ARG A 468 -11.71 -37.84 -9.91
CA ARG A 468 -10.80 -38.05 -8.77
C ARG A 468 -9.41 -38.49 -9.22
N LEU A 469 -9.33 -39.39 -10.19
CA LEU A 469 -8.05 -39.86 -10.73
C LEU A 469 -7.27 -38.73 -11.42
N SER A 470 -7.92 -37.94 -12.26
CA SER A 470 -7.30 -36.81 -12.96
C SER A 470 -6.82 -35.74 -11.99
N LEU A 471 -7.63 -35.40 -10.98
CA LEU A 471 -7.22 -34.46 -9.93
C LEU A 471 -6.07 -35.03 -9.09
N GLY A 472 -6.11 -36.32 -8.75
CA GLY A 472 -5.03 -37.00 -8.02
C GLY A 472 -3.71 -36.99 -8.80
N LEU A 473 -3.76 -37.21 -10.11
CA LEU A 473 -2.58 -37.11 -10.98
C LEU A 473 -2.03 -35.67 -11.02
N LEU A 474 -2.89 -34.67 -11.14
CA LEU A 474 -2.48 -33.26 -11.11
C LEU A 474 -1.80 -32.90 -9.78
N VAL A 475 -2.43 -33.26 -8.66
CA VAL A 475 -1.87 -33.03 -7.32
C VAL A 475 -0.55 -33.76 -7.17
N LEU A 476 -0.44 -35.01 -7.63
CA LEU A 476 0.81 -35.77 -7.59
C LEU A 476 1.91 -35.12 -8.44
N SER A 477 1.60 -34.66 -9.65
CA SER A 477 2.55 -33.92 -10.50
C SER A 477 3.02 -32.64 -9.82
N PHE A 478 2.11 -31.92 -9.13
CA PHE A 478 2.47 -30.75 -8.33
C PHE A 478 3.38 -31.13 -7.15
N THR A 479 3.07 -32.19 -6.40
CA THR A 479 3.92 -32.70 -5.31
C THR A 479 5.32 -33.05 -5.81
N ILE A 480 5.44 -33.72 -6.97
CA ILE A 480 6.73 -34.07 -7.58
C ILE A 480 7.50 -32.81 -8.00
N TYR A 481 6.82 -31.78 -8.51
CA TYR A 481 7.44 -30.49 -8.85
C TYR A 481 8.07 -29.79 -7.62
N LEU A 482 7.55 -30.00 -6.41
CA LEU A 482 8.12 -29.41 -5.18
C LEU A 482 9.41 -30.09 -4.73
N ILE A 483 9.61 -31.37 -5.07
CA ILE A 483 10.74 -32.18 -4.58
C ILE A 483 12.10 -31.53 -4.89
N PRO A 484 12.42 -31.10 -6.13
CA PRO A 484 13.69 -30.42 -6.41
C PRO A 484 13.92 -29.15 -5.57
N GLY A 485 12.86 -28.50 -5.09
CA GLY A 485 12.95 -27.31 -4.25
C GLY A 485 13.64 -27.56 -2.91
N LEU A 486 13.62 -28.80 -2.40
CA LEU A 486 14.35 -29.21 -1.19
C LEU A 486 15.87 -29.13 -1.37
N TRP A 487 16.36 -29.16 -2.61
CA TRP A 487 17.78 -29.02 -2.94
C TRP A 487 18.11 -27.64 -3.53
N GLY A 488 17.23 -26.65 -3.31
CA GLY A 488 17.47 -25.27 -3.71
C GLY A 488 17.09 -24.94 -5.17
N ALA A 489 16.36 -25.82 -5.86
CA ALA A 489 15.86 -25.49 -7.20
C ALA A 489 14.84 -24.32 -7.14
N PRO A 490 14.86 -23.39 -8.12
CA PRO A 490 13.93 -22.28 -8.17
C PRO A 490 12.52 -22.76 -8.56
N LEU A 491 11.59 -22.73 -7.59
CA LEU A 491 10.18 -23.08 -7.80
C LEU A 491 9.38 -21.90 -8.37
N LYS A 492 9.65 -21.51 -9.63
CA LYS A 492 9.06 -20.31 -10.27
C LYS A 492 7.52 -20.24 -10.14
N LEU A 493 6.82 -21.36 -10.33
CA LEU A 493 5.33 -21.42 -10.30
C LEU A 493 4.74 -21.00 -8.96
N ILE A 494 5.44 -21.26 -7.87
CA ILE A 494 4.97 -20.94 -6.51
C ILE A 494 5.92 -20.02 -5.77
N SER A 495 6.81 -19.31 -6.46
CA SER A 495 7.95 -18.56 -5.90
C SER A 495 7.60 -17.50 -4.84
N ALA A 496 6.32 -17.12 -4.72
CA ALA A 496 5.83 -16.19 -3.72
C ALA A 496 5.30 -16.86 -2.42
N PHE A 497 5.22 -18.19 -2.39
CA PHE A 497 4.71 -18.96 -1.24
C PHE A 497 5.81 -19.46 -0.30
N PRO A 498 6.81 -20.27 -0.73
CA PRO A 498 7.81 -20.79 0.17
C PRO A 498 8.74 -19.68 0.66
N PRO A 499 9.38 -19.87 1.81
CA PRO A 499 10.46 -19.00 2.26
C PRO A 499 11.52 -18.78 1.17
N PRO A 500 12.13 -17.58 1.14
CA PRO A 500 13.16 -17.25 0.17
C PRO A 500 14.40 -18.15 0.34
N MET A 501 15.25 -18.24 -0.69
CA MET A 501 16.42 -19.13 -0.70
C MET A 501 17.44 -18.80 0.40
N GLU A 502 17.42 -17.55 0.84
CA GLU A 502 18.29 -17.03 1.90
C GLU A 502 17.82 -17.48 3.30
N TYR A 503 16.57 -17.93 3.41
CA TYR A 503 15.95 -18.44 4.64
C TYR A 503 15.82 -19.98 4.55
N SER A 504 16.97 -20.61 4.29
CA SER A 504 17.14 -22.03 3.98
C SER A 504 18.30 -22.57 4.81
N GLU A 505 18.22 -23.80 5.29
CA GLU A 505 19.34 -24.48 5.97
C GLU A 505 20.56 -24.59 5.05
N SER A 506 20.31 -24.78 3.75
CA SER A 506 21.35 -24.95 2.73
C SER A 506 21.12 -24.07 1.49
N PRO A 507 21.44 -22.75 1.54
CA PRO A 507 21.13 -21.80 0.46
C PRO A 507 21.73 -22.13 -0.92
N LEU A 508 22.82 -22.91 -0.96
CA LEU A 508 23.51 -23.37 -2.18
C LEU A 508 23.16 -24.82 -2.58
N GLY A 509 22.25 -25.47 -1.84
CA GLY A 509 21.83 -26.86 -2.04
C GLY A 509 22.88 -27.90 -1.65
N LEU A 510 22.41 -29.12 -1.34
CA LEU A 510 23.26 -30.25 -0.94
C LEU A 510 24.20 -30.76 -2.05
N VAL A 511 23.90 -30.46 -3.32
CA VAL A 511 24.61 -30.99 -4.49
C VAL A 511 25.98 -30.33 -4.71
N SER A 512 26.19 -29.10 -4.23
CA SER A 512 27.50 -28.43 -4.36
C SER A 512 28.55 -28.94 -3.36
N SER A 513 28.15 -29.74 -2.36
CA SER A 513 29.06 -30.28 -1.34
C SER A 513 29.62 -31.66 -1.69
N GLY A 514 29.19 -32.27 -2.80
CA GLY A 514 29.51 -33.67 -3.09
C GLY A 514 29.47 -34.02 -4.56
N THR A 515 30.26 -33.36 -5.40
CA THR A 515 30.97 -33.89 -6.60
C THR A 515 31.38 -32.74 -7.52
N GLY A 516 32.66 -32.37 -7.49
CA GLY A 516 33.20 -31.40 -8.46
C GLY A 516 34.50 -30.80 -7.98
N ASN A 517 35.61 -31.30 -8.50
CA ASN A 517 36.95 -30.77 -8.34
C ASN A 517 37.07 -29.44 -9.14
N GLY A 518 36.37 -28.40 -8.68
CA GLY A 518 36.34 -27.07 -9.28
C GLY A 518 36.74 -26.04 -8.22
N THR A 519 37.82 -25.34 -8.47
CA THR A 519 38.34 -24.21 -7.70
C THR A 519 37.22 -23.25 -7.30
N SER A 520 36.74 -23.35 -6.05
CA SER A 520 35.95 -22.31 -5.41
C SER A 520 36.86 -21.12 -5.17
N VAL A 521 36.91 -20.19 -6.12
CA VAL A 521 37.33 -18.83 -5.85
C VAL A 521 36.25 -18.24 -4.94
N SER A 522 36.43 -18.40 -3.64
CA SER A 522 35.74 -17.60 -2.63
C SER A 522 36.24 -16.17 -2.76
N THR A 523 35.66 -15.41 -3.69
CA THR A 523 35.79 -13.96 -3.71
C THR A 523 35.37 -13.48 -2.33
N ALA A 524 36.32 -12.99 -1.53
CA ALA A 524 36.03 -12.49 -0.20
C ALA A 524 34.94 -11.41 -0.32
N LEU A 525 33.78 -11.66 0.30
CA LEU A 525 32.69 -10.69 0.31
C LEU A 525 33.15 -9.43 1.05
N PRO A 526 32.70 -8.24 0.62
CA PRO A 526 32.92 -7.01 1.36
C PRO A 526 32.40 -7.13 2.81
N GLU A 527 33.03 -6.41 3.73
CA GLU A 527 32.59 -6.42 5.13
C GLU A 527 31.13 -5.95 5.26
N GLY A 528 30.29 -6.78 5.89
CA GLY A 528 28.85 -6.51 6.03
C GLY A 528 27.99 -6.85 4.81
N ALA A 529 28.57 -7.43 3.75
CA ALA A 529 27.82 -7.91 2.60
C ALA A 529 27.44 -9.39 2.74
N LYS A 530 26.27 -9.76 2.22
CA LYS A 530 25.81 -11.14 2.08
C LYS A 530 25.36 -11.40 0.64
N PHE A 531 25.23 -12.67 0.27
CA PHE A 531 24.53 -13.02 -0.97
C PHE A 531 23.02 -12.91 -0.74
N GLY A 532 22.37 -12.02 -1.49
CA GLY A 532 20.92 -11.95 -1.61
C GLY A 532 20.41 -12.75 -2.83
N PRO A 533 19.17 -12.46 -3.26
CA PRO A 533 18.52 -13.15 -4.37
C PRO A 533 19.41 -13.22 -5.62
N HIS A 534 19.41 -14.37 -6.29
CA HIS A 534 20.21 -14.64 -7.49
C HIS A 534 21.73 -14.45 -7.32
N GLN A 535 22.24 -14.58 -6.09
CA GLN A 535 23.64 -14.35 -5.72
C GLN A 535 24.10 -12.91 -6.02
N ILE A 536 23.19 -11.94 -5.87
CA ILE A 536 23.57 -10.52 -5.88
C ILE A 536 24.24 -10.22 -4.54
N VAL A 537 25.31 -9.41 -4.55
CA VAL A 537 25.95 -8.96 -3.31
C VAL A 537 25.10 -7.83 -2.74
N VAL A 538 24.59 -8.02 -1.52
CA VAL A 538 23.63 -7.13 -0.86
C VAL A 538 24.13 -6.75 0.52
N PHE A 539 23.84 -5.52 0.92
CA PHE A 539 24.04 -5.02 2.29
C PHE A 539 22.68 -4.84 2.97
N ASP A 540 22.55 -5.28 4.21
CA ASP A 540 21.37 -4.98 5.05
C ASP A 540 21.59 -3.71 5.90
N ASP A 541 22.84 -3.24 5.96
CA ASP A 541 23.27 -2.07 6.72
C ASP A 541 23.58 -0.93 5.74
N TYR A 542 22.80 0.15 5.83
CA TYR A 542 22.93 1.30 4.96
C TYR A 542 24.32 1.94 5.01
N ASP A 543 24.90 2.07 6.20
CA ASP A 543 26.17 2.77 6.39
C ASP A 543 27.33 1.97 5.82
N LYS A 544 27.31 0.64 6.03
CA LYS A 544 28.30 -0.28 5.43
C LYS A 544 28.18 -0.32 3.91
N GLY A 545 26.96 -0.38 3.39
CA GLY A 545 26.70 -0.35 1.94
C GLY A 545 27.15 0.96 1.31
N LEU A 546 26.89 2.10 1.97
CA LEU A 546 27.34 3.43 1.52
C LEU A 546 28.87 3.56 1.54
N ALA A 547 29.53 3.07 2.60
CA ALA A 547 30.99 3.06 2.69
C ALA A 547 31.61 2.23 1.55
N TYR A 548 31.06 1.05 1.29
CA TYR A 548 31.50 0.21 0.18
C TYR A 548 31.27 0.88 -1.18
N ALA A 549 30.09 1.46 -1.41
CA ALA A 549 29.77 2.17 -2.65
C ALA A 549 30.72 3.34 -2.94
N LYS A 550 31.13 4.07 -1.90
CA LYS A 550 32.16 5.12 -2.00
C LYS A 550 33.52 4.55 -2.39
N MET A 551 33.90 3.40 -1.83
CA MET A 551 35.17 2.74 -2.14
C MET A 551 35.22 2.24 -3.60
N VAL A 552 34.13 1.66 -4.11
CA VAL A 552 34.08 1.12 -5.49
C VAL A 552 33.58 2.12 -6.53
N ASN A 553 33.24 3.34 -6.10
CA ASN A 553 32.68 4.43 -6.89
C ASN A 553 31.50 3.99 -7.81
N LYS A 554 30.48 3.38 -7.20
CA LYS A 554 29.25 2.94 -7.87
C LYS A 554 28.01 3.58 -7.26
N PRO A 555 26.95 3.82 -8.06
CA PRO A 555 25.66 4.27 -7.53
C PRO A 555 25.05 3.22 -6.60
N ILE A 556 24.21 3.69 -5.68
CA ILE A 556 23.53 2.84 -4.69
C ILE A 556 22.10 2.63 -5.15
N MET A 557 21.65 1.38 -5.07
CA MET A 557 20.25 1.03 -5.20
C MET A 557 19.71 0.66 -3.81
N LEU A 558 18.80 1.47 -3.30
CA LEU A 558 18.02 1.15 -2.11
C LEU A 558 16.82 0.30 -2.51
N ASP A 559 16.67 -0.84 -1.86
CA ASP A 559 15.55 -1.77 -1.97
C ASP A 559 14.81 -1.80 -0.63
N PHE A 560 13.74 -1.02 -0.50
CA PHE A 560 12.83 -1.12 0.64
C PHE A 560 11.93 -2.33 0.43
N THR A 561 12.19 -3.36 1.22
CA THR A 561 11.64 -4.69 1.05
C THR A 561 11.08 -5.21 2.37
N GLY A 562 10.50 -6.40 2.34
CA GLY A 562 10.06 -7.08 3.55
C GLY A 562 10.25 -8.59 3.46
N HIS A 563 10.53 -9.22 4.59
CA HIS A 563 10.66 -10.66 4.70
C HIS A 563 9.39 -11.39 4.27
N ALA A 564 8.22 -10.88 4.67
CA ALA A 564 6.91 -11.43 4.30
C ALA A 564 6.27 -10.74 3.08
N CYS A 565 7.00 -9.85 2.39
CA CYS A 565 6.49 -9.10 1.24
C CYS A 565 6.37 -9.95 -0.03
N VAL A 566 5.15 -10.42 -0.32
CA VAL A 566 4.82 -11.24 -1.51
C VAL A 566 5.21 -10.54 -2.82
N ASN A 567 4.92 -9.24 -2.95
CA ASN A 567 5.22 -8.48 -4.17
C ASN A 567 6.72 -8.29 -4.38
N CYS A 568 7.49 -8.13 -3.30
CA CYS A 568 8.95 -8.01 -3.34
C CYS A 568 9.56 -9.30 -3.89
N ARG A 569 9.17 -10.46 -3.33
CA ARG A 569 9.60 -11.77 -3.84
C ARG A 569 9.19 -11.99 -5.30
N LYS A 570 8.03 -11.46 -5.71
CA LYS A 570 7.58 -11.56 -7.10
C LYS A 570 8.44 -10.74 -8.06
N MET A 571 8.88 -9.55 -7.67
CA MET A 571 9.82 -8.75 -8.45
C MET A 571 11.19 -9.42 -8.55
N GLU A 572 11.70 -9.97 -7.44
CA GLU A 572 12.98 -10.70 -7.44
C GLU A 572 12.94 -11.90 -8.39
N ASN A 573 11.88 -12.71 -8.34
CA ASN A 573 11.81 -13.96 -9.11
C ASN A 573 11.44 -13.78 -10.59
N ASN A 574 10.82 -12.66 -10.98
CA ASN A 574 10.34 -12.44 -12.34
C ASN A 574 10.99 -11.26 -13.07
N VAL A 575 11.62 -10.34 -12.34
CA VAL A 575 12.27 -9.15 -12.91
C VAL A 575 13.77 -9.18 -12.68
N TRP A 576 14.22 -9.42 -11.43
CA TRP A 576 15.65 -9.45 -11.13
C TRP A 576 16.35 -10.69 -11.68
N SER A 577 15.61 -11.76 -11.96
CA SER A 577 16.13 -12.98 -12.57
C SER A 577 16.47 -12.85 -14.05
N GLU A 578 15.98 -11.82 -14.73
CA GLU A 578 16.20 -11.62 -16.17
C GLU A 578 17.64 -11.12 -16.42
N ASP A 579 18.34 -11.71 -17.39
CA ASP A 579 19.79 -11.52 -17.58
C ASP A 579 20.20 -10.04 -17.77
N ASN A 580 19.37 -9.28 -18.49
CA ASN A 580 19.55 -7.84 -18.74
C ASN A 580 19.49 -7.02 -17.45
N VAL A 581 18.63 -7.38 -16.49
CA VAL A 581 18.51 -6.70 -15.19
C VAL A 581 19.56 -7.25 -14.22
N LEU A 582 19.70 -8.56 -14.14
CA LEU A 582 20.62 -9.24 -13.23
C LEU A 582 22.07 -8.78 -13.42
N SER A 583 22.51 -8.62 -14.67
CA SER A 583 23.85 -8.13 -14.99
C SER A 583 24.09 -6.70 -14.48
N ILE A 584 23.07 -5.83 -14.55
CA ILE A 584 23.15 -4.47 -14.01
C ILE A 584 23.24 -4.51 -12.48
N LEU A 585 22.37 -5.28 -11.83
CA LEU A 585 22.31 -5.41 -10.37
C LEU A 585 23.60 -5.98 -9.78
N LYS A 586 24.24 -6.95 -10.43
CA LYS A 586 25.51 -7.54 -9.97
C LYS A 586 26.71 -6.63 -10.18
N ASN A 587 26.75 -5.90 -11.30
CA ASN A 587 27.99 -5.28 -11.75
C ASN A 587 28.01 -3.75 -11.66
N GLN A 588 26.87 -3.07 -11.78
CA GLN A 588 26.84 -1.61 -12.00
C GLN A 588 26.32 -0.81 -10.81
N VAL A 589 25.68 -1.44 -9.84
CA VAL A 589 25.13 -0.79 -8.63
C VAL A 589 25.60 -1.50 -7.37
N VAL A 590 25.56 -0.81 -6.23
CA VAL A 590 25.63 -1.43 -4.90
C VAL A 590 24.22 -1.54 -4.36
N LEU A 591 23.75 -2.76 -4.12
CA LEU A 591 22.41 -3.03 -3.62
C LEU A 591 22.38 -3.03 -2.10
N ILE A 592 21.47 -2.23 -1.52
CA ILE A 592 21.21 -2.18 -0.08
C ILE A 592 19.73 -2.52 0.13
N SER A 593 19.46 -3.64 0.78
CA SER A 593 18.09 -4.09 1.08
C SER A 593 17.71 -3.70 2.51
N LEU A 594 16.69 -2.85 2.62
CA LEU A 594 16.19 -2.29 3.87
C LEU A 594 14.86 -2.97 4.21
N TYR A 595 14.90 -3.87 5.19
CA TYR A 595 13.74 -4.67 5.60
C TYR A 595 12.87 -3.88 6.58
N VAL A 596 11.66 -3.52 6.13
CA VAL A 596 10.74 -2.65 6.88
C VAL A 596 9.82 -3.41 7.83
N ASP A 597 9.74 -4.74 7.69
CA ASP A 597 8.96 -5.62 8.56
C ASP A 597 9.82 -6.39 9.57
N ASP A 598 11.11 -6.07 9.69
CA ASP A 598 12.03 -6.72 10.63
C ASP A 598 11.75 -6.32 12.09
N GLN A 599 11.32 -7.30 12.90
CA GLN A 599 10.93 -7.08 14.30
C GLN A 599 12.10 -7.13 15.30
N ARG A 600 13.35 -7.24 14.84
CA ARG A 600 14.50 -7.21 15.75
C ARG A 600 14.64 -5.81 16.37
N LEU A 601 14.80 -5.77 17.68
CA LEU A 601 14.91 -4.52 18.43
C LEU A 601 16.19 -3.76 18.10
N LEU A 602 16.07 -2.45 17.95
CA LEU A 602 17.21 -1.55 17.90
C LEU A 602 17.87 -1.47 19.29
N PRO A 603 19.18 -1.19 19.34
CA PRO A 603 19.85 -0.80 20.58
C PRO A 603 19.10 0.36 21.25
N LYS A 604 18.95 0.35 22.58
CA LYS A 604 18.16 1.35 23.33
C LYS A 604 18.60 2.81 23.08
N ASN A 605 19.85 3.03 22.68
CA ASN A 605 20.40 4.34 22.33
C ASN A 605 20.06 4.81 20.91
N GLU A 606 19.54 3.92 20.06
CA GLU A 606 19.07 4.22 18.70
C GLU A 606 17.53 4.25 18.59
N GLN A 607 16.82 4.00 19.70
CA GLN A 607 15.36 4.12 19.75
C GLN A 607 14.98 5.59 19.92
N PHE A 608 14.00 6.06 19.14
CA PHE A 608 13.55 7.46 19.15
C PHE A 608 12.07 7.55 18.78
N VAL A 609 11.47 8.72 18.99
CA VAL A 609 10.12 9.02 18.50
C VAL A 609 10.25 9.81 17.20
N SER A 610 9.60 9.34 16.14
CA SER A 610 9.66 10.00 14.84
C SER A 610 8.99 11.38 14.86
N GLU A 611 9.69 12.42 14.41
CA GLU A 611 9.14 13.78 14.30
C GLU A 611 8.02 13.87 13.24
N LYS A 612 8.03 12.99 12.24
CA LYS A 612 7.07 13.04 11.13
C LYS A 612 5.82 12.19 11.38
N THR A 613 5.98 11.04 12.02
CA THR A 613 4.87 10.10 12.26
C THR A 613 4.36 10.12 13.69
N GLY A 614 5.15 10.60 14.66
CA GLY A 614 4.83 10.55 16.08
C GLY A 614 4.90 9.14 16.70
N SER A 615 5.32 8.14 15.94
CA SER A 615 5.45 6.75 16.39
C SER A 615 6.77 6.49 17.10
N GLU A 616 6.75 5.59 18.09
CA GLU A 616 7.96 5.06 18.74
C GLU A 616 8.68 4.11 17.77
N ILE A 617 9.97 4.35 17.55
CA ILE A 617 10.83 3.58 16.66
C ILE A 617 11.66 2.62 17.52
N GLU A 618 11.20 1.38 17.63
CA GLU A 618 11.80 0.38 18.52
C GLU A 618 12.55 -0.72 17.76
N THR A 619 12.13 -1.04 16.53
CA THR A 619 12.67 -2.13 15.71
C THR A 619 13.43 -1.63 14.48
N ILE A 620 14.24 -2.50 13.87
CA ILE A 620 14.93 -2.22 12.60
C ILE A 620 13.91 -1.86 11.50
N GLY A 621 12.79 -2.60 11.46
CA GLY A 621 11.69 -2.34 10.54
C GLY A 621 11.07 -0.95 10.72
N ASP A 622 10.85 -0.51 11.96
CA ASP A 622 10.32 0.82 12.25
C ASP A 622 11.26 1.92 11.75
N LYS A 623 12.57 1.75 11.96
CA LYS A 623 13.60 2.71 11.49
C LYS A 623 13.58 2.88 9.98
N TRP A 624 13.49 1.77 9.23
CA TRP A 624 13.44 1.86 7.77
C TRP A 624 12.08 2.31 7.24
N THR A 625 10.99 1.97 7.92
CA THR A 625 9.66 2.49 7.62
C THR A 625 9.61 3.99 7.81
N ASP A 626 10.11 4.51 8.93
CA ASP A 626 10.20 5.94 9.19
C ASP A 626 11.08 6.63 8.16
N PHE A 627 12.27 6.08 7.85
CA PHE A 627 13.15 6.67 6.84
C PHE A 627 12.46 6.75 5.46
N MET A 628 11.73 5.70 5.07
CA MET A 628 10.99 5.64 3.82
C MET A 628 9.86 6.70 3.78
N ILE A 629 9.07 6.82 4.86
CA ILE A 629 8.01 7.83 4.98
C ILE A 629 8.59 9.23 5.01
N SER A 630 9.63 9.45 5.81
CA SER A 630 10.28 10.74 6.03
C SER A 630 10.90 11.28 4.76
N LYS A 631 11.66 10.45 4.04
CA LYS A 631 12.41 10.86 2.85
C LYS A 631 11.60 10.79 1.55
N TYR A 632 10.74 9.78 1.38
CA TYR A 632 10.06 9.51 0.11
C TYR A 632 8.54 9.67 0.18
N ASN A 633 7.98 9.97 1.35
CA ASN A 633 6.55 10.22 1.55
C ASN A 633 5.66 9.07 1.04
N THR A 634 6.15 7.85 1.21
CA THR A 634 5.47 6.60 0.88
C THR A 634 5.89 5.52 1.86
N ASN A 635 5.09 4.47 1.95
CA ASN A 635 5.29 3.34 2.84
C ASN A 635 4.86 2.02 2.18
N THR A 636 4.77 2.02 0.86
CA THR A 636 4.46 0.86 0.03
C THR A 636 5.71 0.07 -0.35
N GLN A 637 5.64 -1.27 -0.31
CA GLN A 637 6.72 -2.18 -0.72
C GLN A 637 6.26 -3.07 -1.89
N PRO A 638 7.16 -3.45 -2.81
CA PRO A 638 8.57 -3.05 -2.89
C PRO A 638 8.73 -1.58 -3.29
N LEU A 639 9.76 -0.91 -2.81
CA LEU A 639 10.12 0.43 -3.27
C LEU A 639 11.61 0.49 -3.56
N TYR A 640 11.94 0.87 -4.78
CA TYR A 640 13.30 0.96 -5.27
C TYR A 640 13.69 2.41 -5.52
N VAL A 641 14.87 2.80 -5.05
CA VAL A 641 15.42 4.16 -5.23
C VAL A 641 16.87 4.07 -5.65
N LEU A 642 17.26 4.79 -6.70
CA LEU A 642 18.65 4.86 -7.13
C LEU A 642 19.25 6.21 -6.70
N ILE A 643 20.32 6.18 -5.91
CA ILE A 643 20.95 7.35 -5.32
C ILE A 643 22.45 7.44 -5.63
N ASP A 644 22.98 8.66 -5.60
CA ASP A 644 24.42 8.92 -5.64
C ASP A 644 25.09 8.67 -4.26
N LEU A 645 26.40 8.88 -4.20
CA LEU A 645 27.20 8.69 -2.98
C LEU A 645 26.93 9.74 -1.88
N GLN A 646 26.15 10.77 -2.21
CA GLN A 646 25.71 11.84 -1.31
C GLN A 646 24.26 11.65 -0.86
N GLY A 647 23.55 10.65 -1.41
CA GLY A 647 22.18 10.32 -1.06
C GLY A 647 21.11 11.08 -1.85
N ASN A 648 21.47 11.73 -2.96
CA ASN A 648 20.53 12.36 -3.89
C ASN A 648 20.01 11.35 -4.92
N SER A 649 18.74 11.48 -5.30
CA SER A 649 18.15 10.63 -6.35
C SER A 649 18.82 10.85 -7.70
N LEU A 650 19.21 9.75 -8.34
CA LEU A 650 19.77 9.74 -9.71
C LEU A 650 18.68 9.78 -10.79
N ASN A 651 17.45 9.42 -10.44
CA ASN A 651 16.30 9.57 -11.31
C ASN A 651 15.51 10.82 -10.90
N LYS A 652 15.56 11.87 -11.74
CA LYS A 652 14.91 13.17 -11.44
C LYS A 652 13.42 13.17 -11.74
N GLU A 653 13.02 12.52 -12.83
CA GLU A 653 11.62 12.48 -13.23
C GLU A 653 10.81 11.46 -12.41
N GLN A 654 11.36 10.28 -12.21
CA GLN A 654 10.73 9.22 -11.42
C GLN A 654 11.70 8.71 -10.36
N PRO A 655 11.80 9.41 -9.22
CA PRO A 655 12.80 9.11 -8.20
C PRO A 655 12.62 7.72 -7.58
N THR A 656 11.40 7.18 -7.61
CA THR A 656 11.09 5.86 -7.07
C THR A 656 10.37 4.99 -8.10
N ILE A 657 10.53 3.68 -7.97
CA ILE A 657 9.78 2.67 -8.71
C ILE A 657 9.38 1.53 -7.78
N SER A 658 8.27 0.86 -8.08
CA SER A 658 7.71 -0.20 -7.24
C SER A 658 7.43 -1.44 -8.10
N TYR A 659 6.23 -2.00 -8.03
CA TYR A 659 5.82 -3.17 -8.78
C TYR A 659 5.59 -2.83 -10.27
N VAL A 660 6.57 -3.17 -11.13
CA VAL A 660 6.59 -2.80 -12.56
C VAL A 660 7.03 -3.94 -13.47
N SER A 661 6.89 -3.74 -14.79
CA SER A 661 7.38 -4.68 -15.80
C SER A 661 8.92 -4.68 -15.93
N VAL A 662 9.47 -5.75 -16.50
CA VAL A 662 10.92 -5.90 -16.73
C VAL A 662 11.51 -4.73 -17.52
N THR A 663 10.88 -4.38 -18.65
CA THR A 663 11.36 -3.31 -19.54
C THR A 663 11.35 -1.95 -18.87
N GLU A 664 10.32 -1.66 -18.07
CA GLU A 664 10.21 -0.41 -17.33
C GLU A 664 11.29 -0.31 -16.24
N TYR A 665 11.53 -1.41 -15.53
CA TYR A 665 12.56 -1.50 -14.50
C TYR A 665 13.97 -1.33 -15.07
N GLU A 666 14.27 -2.01 -16.19
CA GLU A 666 15.55 -1.90 -16.88
C GLU A 666 15.82 -0.47 -17.35
N ASN A 667 14.83 0.18 -17.98
CA ASN A 667 14.98 1.55 -18.46
C ASN A 667 15.22 2.52 -17.30
N TRP A 668 14.52 2.34 -16.18
CA TRP A 668 14.69 3.14 -14.97
C TRP A 668 16.10 2.99 -14.37
N LEU A 669 16.63 1.76 -14.31
CA LEU A 669 18.00 1.50 -13.86
C LEU A 669 19.03 2.17 -14.77
N LYS A 670 18.94 1.95 -16.10
CA LYS A 670 19.88 2.52 -17.07
C LYS A 670 19.88 4.05 -17.05
N THR A 671 18.71 4.66 -16.92
CA THR A 671 18.56 6.13 -16.86
C THR A 671 19.19 6.69 -15.58
N GLY A 672 18.98 6.03 -14.44
CA GLY A 672 19.59 6.48 -13.20
C GLY A 672 21.11 6.32 -13.21
N ILE A 673 21.62 5.18 -13.71
CA ILE A 673 23.06 4.92 -13.80
C ILE A 673 23.75 5.90 -14.75
N SER A 674 23.13 6.28 -15.87
CA SER A 674 23.71 7.25 -16.81
C SER A 674 23.84 8.66 -16.21
N ASN A 675 22.99 8.99 -15.22
CA ASN A 675 23.05 10.25 -14.48
C ASN A 675 24.12 10.26 -13.36
N PHE A 676 24.69 9.10 -13.03
CA PHE A 676 25.74 9.00 -12.01
C PHE A 676 27.04 9.61 -12.53
N LYS A 677 27.45 10.72 -11.91
CA LYS A 677 28.74 11.35 -12.18
C LYS A 677 29.81 10.68 -11.33
N LYS A 678 30.76 10.03 -12.01
CA LYS A 678 31.90 9.36 -11.38
C LYS A 678 32.88 10.31 -10.72
#